data_AF-A0AAW6D307-F1
#
_entry.id   AF-A0AAW6D307-F1
#
_cell.length_a   1.000
_cell.length_b   1.000
_cell.length_c   1.000
_cell.angle_alpha   90.00
_cell.angle_beta   90.00
_cell.angle_gamma   90.00
#
_symmetry.space_group_name_H-M   'P 1'
#
loop_
_entity.id
_entity.type
_entity.pdbx_description
1 polymer ?
#
loop_
_entity_poly.entity_id
_entity_poly.type
_entity_poly.pdbx_seq_one_letter_code
_entity_poly.pdbx_strand_id
1 'polypeptide(L)'
;MNKKLMRICASGTALAVTASVLSLSVYAAPAKYSAVEQGYITSVKDQGNWGTCWAFSSTAISEASLIKEFPDKFNAENTDLSENLLSYMLSHPALYGQLNSSGDTATYNAGSTYYLEYGGNVWAAGLGLMNGIGPYNESSDYPYSEYNTPSIAEKNFTESEYYEVRNSSVAKITGVFQAHINNNSDNDEFKQLIMDYGAASLSYNENHTDNKFGEDGSSYYYNPNEYTSNHAVTVVGWDDTIPASSFKTTPAGDGAWLIKNSWGEYSRDNGYFWLSYYDKSISGVGIAYDFTVDGADDYFDTRYSYDGGNSLASFGFSRPDIYGANVFTADEDSYVTGAAAYTSAGNNIELSVYTGLKNASDPTSGTRSAVATMSNVKYEGYYSLKFDTPVKVKKGESFAIVAKITKDSGTVRIYSEYGYSMNGLTYSLKANKGESFYTYNPLYGWFDCTDSGKNNLMIKAYAVSDTECTEHTYGEWIIDRDSTCTATGEKHRVCSKCNHIETATIEKKPHNYITSVVAPTYTADGYTIHKCSVCNSSYIDNYVSKLTLDAVGNVRRVSGTTTSVGISWDKNAAASGYELEIYKGGKWTQILRTSGNGTVSYNADGLAAGSVYTFRIRAYRNEGSSVVYSDYTRLAAGTAVTNVATFAKKSATSSSLTLQWSKNASASGYIVEQYKGGKWTQILKTADNKTVTHTVNGLAAGTTYTFRIKAYKTVGSTVLYSDYTRLAAVTDKTTQPGNVASFARKSATSSSLTLQWAKNANATGYAIERYTGGKWVEILRTANNATVTHTVNGLAAGTTYTFRIRAFNGSAYSDYTRLAATTLPSNVTSFIKKSGTASTLNLHWAKNNSATGYVVEQYKGGKWTQILNATSNATVTCRVSGLKAGTTYTFRIAAYKTAGGVTEYSGYTRLAADTE
;
A
#
# COMPACT_ATOMS: atom_id res chain seq x y z
N MET A 1 -5.33 33.16 -1.12
CA MET A 1 -4.00 33.67 -0.70
C MET A 1 -3.26 32.53 -0.03
N ASN A 2 -2.23 32.01 -0.69
CA ASN A 2 -1.53 30.77 -0.34
C ASN A 2 -0.61 30.91 0.89
N LYS A 3 -0.45 29.79 1.62
CA LYS A 3 0.27 29.67 2.91
C LYS A 3 1.79 29.95 2.83
N LYS A 4 2.35 30.24 1.65
CA LYS A 4 3.77 30.56 1.45
C LYS A 4 4.17 31.93 2.02
N LEU A 5 3.24 32.90 2.07
CA LEU A 5 3.49 34.27 2.56
C LEU A 5 3.67 34.40 4.08
N MET A 6 3.29 33.40 4.89
CA MET A 6 3.50 33.45 6.35
C MET A 6 4.81 32.82 6.83
N ARG A 7 5.57 32.13 5.98
CA ARG A 7 6.87 31.56 6.38
C ARG A 7 8.06 32.47 6.10
N ILE A 8 7.90 33.52 5.28
CA ILE A 8 9.02 34.36 4.84
C ILE A 8 9.11 35.72 5.58
N CYS A 9 8.05 36.17 6.27
CA CYS A 9 8.02 37.51 6.91
C CYS A 9 8.07 37.53 8.45
N ALA A 10 8.52 36.47 9.12
CA ALA A 10 8.63 36.44 10.58
C ALA A 10 10.09 36.51 11.08
N SER A 11 10.87 37.46 10.57
CA SER A 11 12.16 37.83 11.17
C SER A 11 12.48 39.30 10.84
N GLY A 12 11.86 40.22 11.56
CA GLY A 12 12.15 41.64 11.42
C GLY A 12 11.52 42.46 12.53
N THR A 13 12.38 43.03 13.38
CA THR A 13 12.13 44.02 14.45
C THR A 13 11.60 43.52 15.79
N ALA A 14 12.52 43.10 16.67
CA ALA A 14 12.38 43.32 18.11
C ALA A 14 13.75 43.66 18.71
N LEU A 15 13.74 44.67 19.60
CA LEU A 15 14.87 45.28 20.29
C LEU A 15 15.86 44.28 20.88
N ALA A 16 17.14 44.68 20.85
CA ALA A 16 18.25 44.03 21.52
C ALA A 16 17.96 43.76 23.01
N VAL A 17 17.86 42.47 23.35
CA VAL A 17 18.12 41.96 24.70
C VAL A 17 19.04 40.77 24.53
N THR A 18 20.22 40.85 25.13
CA THR A 18 21.24 39.81 25.17
C THR A 18 20.67 38.52 25.76
N ALA A 19 20.44 37.50 24.92
CA ALA A 19 20.16 36.15 25.33
C ALA A 19 21.28 35.23 24.82
N SER A 20 21.94 34.60 25.79
CA SER A 20 22.93 33.55 25.62
C SER A 20 22.42 32.40 24.74
N VAL A 21 23.34 31.90 23.92
CA VAL A 21 23.28 30.71 23.06
C VAL A 21 22.42 29.59 23.66
N LEU A 22 21.22 29.40 23.12
CA LEU A 22 20.45 28.17 23.21
C LEU A 22 20.38 27.61 21.80
N SER A 23 21.09 26.50 21.60
CA SER A 23 21.01 25.65 20.42
C SER A 23 19.55 25.34 20.09
N LEU A 24 19.21 25.40 18.80
CA LEU A 24 17.95 24.93 18.23
C LEU A 24 17.48 23.67 18.96
N SER A 25 16.31 23.75 19.62
CA SER A 25 15.59 22.58 20.09
C SER A 25 15.20 21.76 18.85
N VAL A 26 15.97 20.72 18.56
CA VAL A 26 15.65 19.70 17.57
C VAL A 26 14.30 19.12 17.98
N TYR A 27 13.26 19.36 17.18
CA TYR A 27 12.07 18.55 17.23
C TYR A 27 12.51 17.14 16.81
N ALA A 28 12.68 16.22 17.76
CA ALA A 28 12.92 14.82 17.44
C ALA A 28 11.77 14.34 16.53
N ALA A 29 12.11 13.73 15.40
CA ALA A 29 11.10 13.22 14.49
C ALA A 29 10.19 12.22 15.24
N PRO A 30 8.89 12.12 14.89
CA PRO A 30 8.02 11.16 15.55
C PRO A 30 8.55 9.73 15.34
N ALA A 31 8.30 8.84 16.31
CA ALA A 31 8.78 7.46 16.22
C ALA A 31 8.21 6.69 15.02
N LYS A 32 7.09 7.14 14.46
CA LYS A 32 6.45 6.59 13.26
C LYS A 32 5.86 7.69 12.41
N TYR A 33 5.91 7.52 11.10
CA TYR A 33 5.27 8.42 10.14
C TYR A 33 4.93 7.65 8.86
N SER A 34 3.82 8.01 8.22
CA SER A 34 3.39 7.45 6.94
C SER A 34 2.76 8.54 6.09
N ALA A 35 3.43 8.92 5.00
CA ALA A 35 2.90 9.82 3.98
C ALA A 35 1.72 9.21 3.21
N VAL A 36 1.62 7.87 3.20
CA VAL A 36 0.45 7.15 2.67
C VAL A 36 -0.79 7.50 3.48
N GLU A 37 -0.70 7.48 4.82
CA GLU A 37 -1.82 7.86 5.70
C GLU A 37 -2.15 9.36 5.62
N GLN A 38 -1.19 10.20 5.24
CA GLN A 38 -1.43 11.62 4.98
C GLN A 38 -2.10 11.88 3.61
N GLY A 39 -2.22 10.87 2.75
CA GLY A 39 -2.82 11.01 1.41
C GLY A 39 -1.89 11.67 0.38
N TYR A 40 -0.58 11.67 0.60
CA TYR A 40 0.39 12.31 -0.30
C TYR A 40 0.91 11.36 -1.39
N ILE A 41 0.59 10.06 -1.31
CA ILE A 41 1.26 9.03 -2.10
C ILE A 41 0.27 8.40 -3.09
N THR A 42 0.60 8.47 -4.38
CA THR A 42 -0.10 7.82 -5.51
C THR A 42 0.08 6.30 -5.49
N SER A 43 -0.66 5.57 -6.33
CA SER A 43 -0.56 4.11 -6.48
C SER A 43 0.84 3.63 -6.91
N VAL A 44 1.14 2.35 -6.68
CA VAL A 44 2.41 1.74 -7.06
C VAL A 44 2.38 1.35 -8.54
N LYS A 45 3.31 1.92 -9.32
CA LYS A 45 3.50 1.63 -10.74
C LYS A 45 4.52 0.50 -10.98
N ASP A 46 4.65 0.04 -12.21
CA ASP A 46 5.51 -1.09 -12.59
C ASP A 46 6.53 -0.70 -13.68
N GLN A 47 7.83 -0.84 -13.36
CA GLN A 47 8.94 -0.54 -14.27
C GLN A 47 9.30 -1.69 -15.24
N GLY A 48 8.70 -2.88 -15.09
CA GLY A 48 9.08 -4.06 -15.87
C GLY A 48 10.57 -4.43 -15.74
N ASN A 49 11.20 -4.88 -16.83
CA ASN A 49 12.63 -5.25 -16.81
C ASN A 49 13.58 -4.10 -17.21
N TRP A 50 13.10 -2.86 -17.26
CA TRP A 50 13.94 -1.72 -17.61
C TRP A 50 14.72 -1.22 -16.40
N GLY A 51 15.90 -0.64 -16.65
CA GLY A 51 16.77 0.01 -15.66
C GLY A 51 16.26 1.36 -15.16
N THR A 52 14.94 1.54 -15.04
CA THR A 52 14.28 2.86 -14.90
C THR A 52 13.82 3.19 -13.48
N CYS A 53 14.20 2.40 -12.47
CA CYS A 53 13.84 2.62 -11.07
C CYS A 53 14.08 4.06 -10.57
N TRP A 54 15.15 4.70 -11.06
CA TRP A 54 15.48 6.09 -10.75
C TRP A 54 14.45 7.09 -11.28
N ALA A 55 13.84 6.83 -12.44
CA ALA A 55 12.80 7.66 -13.01
C ALA A 55 11.51 7.51 -12.19
N PHE A 56 11.11 6.28 -11.86
CA PHE A 56 9.97 6.00 -10.97
C PHE A 56 10.14 6.61 -9.58
N SER A 57 11.35 6.58 -9.02
CA SER A 57 11.61 7.25 -7.75
C SER A 57 11.52 8.77 -7.89
N SER A 58 12.05 9.34 -8.98
CA SER A 58 12.03 10.78 -9.26
C SER A 58 10.61 11.33 -9.49
N THR A 59 9.78 10.62 -10.25
CA THR A 59 8.38 10.98 -10.45
C THR A 59 7.59 10.83 -9.15
N ALA A 60 7.77 9.74 -8.41
CA ALA A 60 7.04 9.51 -7.15
C ALA A 60 7.34 10.58 -6.07
N ILE A 61 8.59 11.03 -5.92
CA ILE A 61 8.90 12.14 -5.01
C ILE A 61 8.37 13.48 -5.53
N SER A 62 8.27 13.64 -6.86
CA SER A 62 7.64 14.83 -7.47
C SER A 62 6.14 14.87 -7.21
N GLU A 63 5.45 13.74 -7.41
CA GLU A 63 4.03 13.57 -7.10
C GLU A 63 3.75 13.88 -5.63
N ALA A 64 4.55 13.31 -4.71
CA ALA A 64 4.38 13.53 -3.28
C ALA A 64 4.54 15.01 -2.88
N SER A 65 5.55 15.71 -3.45
CA SER A 65 5.74 17.13 -3.21
C SER A 65 4.58 17.97 -3.75
N LEU A 66 4.11 17.68 -4.97
CA LEU A 66 3.02 18.42 -5.61
C LEU A 66 1.69 18.24 -4.87
N ILE A 67 1.35 17.01 -4.49
CA ILE A 67 0.12 16.71 -3.73
C ILE A 67 0.14 17.40 -2.36
N LYS A 68 1.29 17.35 -1.68
CA LYS A 68 1.44 17.96 -0.36
C LYS A 68 1.30 19.47 -0.40
N GLU A 69 1.98 20.14 -1.34
CA GLU A 69 2.05 21.60 -1.40
C GLU A 69 0.83 22.22 -2.09
N PHE A 70 0.28 21.54 -3.11
CA PHE A 70 -0.81 22.02 -3.94
C PHE A 70 -2.00 21.05 -3.98
N PRO A 71 -2.62 20.70 -2.83
CA PRO A 71 -3.71 19.71 -2.75
C PRO A 71 -4.98 20.11 -3.51
N ASP A 72 -5.16 21.40 -3.81
CA ASP A 72 -6.29 21.89 -4.62
C ASP A 72 -6.10 21.58 -6.13
N LYS A 73 -4.87 21.25 -6.55
CA LYS A 73 -4.51 20.96 -7.95
C LYS A 73 -4.11 19.50 -8.16
N PHE A 74 -3.47 18.89 -7.18
CA PHE A 74 -2.96 17.52 -7.24
C PHE A 74 -3.48 16.70 -6.07
N ASN A 75 -3.92 15.47 -6.33
CA ASN A 75 -4.23 14.48 -5.31
C ASN A 75 -3.77 13.08 -5.72
N ALA A 76 -3.75 12.16 -4.76
CA ALA A 76 -3.26 10.80 -4.98
C ALA A 76 -4.08 9.97 -5.99
N GLU A 77 -5.32 10.36 -6.30
CA GLU A 77 -6.19 9.64 -7.24
C GLU A 77 -6.02 10.10 -8.69
N ASN A 78 -5.60 11.36 -8.90
CA ASN A 78 -5.55 11.97 -10.23
C ASN A 78 -4.16 12.42 -10.70
N THR A 79 -3.16 12.36 -9.82
CA THR A 79 -1.79 12.74 -10.17
C THR A 79 -1.05 11.52 -10.68
N ASP A 80 -0.59 11.58 -11.92
CA ASP A 80 0.18 10.53 -12.55
C ASP A 80 1.24 11.17 -13.46
N LEU A 81 2.50 11.17 -13.03
CA LEU A 81 3.61 11.75 -13.78
C LEU A 81 4.32 10.69 -14.63
N SER A 82 4.79 11.09 -15.81
CA SER A 82 5.36 10.16 -16.76
C SER A 82 6.83 9.84 -16.53
N GLU A 83 7.10 8.62 -16.10
CA GLU A 83 8.46 8.07 -16.02
C GLU A 83 9.08 7.89 -17.40
N ASN A 84 8.24 7.58 -18.39
CA ASN A 84 8.66 7.30 -19.76
C ASN A 84 9.23 8.56 -20.43
N LEU A 85 8.46 9.66 -20.38
CA LEU A 85 8.91 10.96 -20.89
C LEU A 85 10.11 11.52 -20.14
N LEU A 86 10.11 11.38 -18.80
CA LEU A 86 11.24 11.83 -17.99
C LEU A 86 12.53 11.08 -18.39
N SER A 87 12.45 9.76 -18.56
CA SER A 87 13.56 8.92 -18.99
C SER A 87 14.06 9.32 -20.38
N TYR A 88 13.17 9.51 -21.35
CA TYR A 88 13.55 9.92 -22.71
C TYR A 88 14.28 11.26 -22.70
N MET A 89 13.71 12.26 -22.04
CA MET A 89 14.22 13.63 -22.06
C MET A 89 15.54 13.77 -21.34
N LEU A 90 15.77 13.01 -20.26
CA LEU A 90 17.06 13.00 -19.58
C LEU A 90 18.14 12.22 -20.34
N SER A 91 17.76 11.26 -21.18
CA SER A 91 18.66 10.55 -22.09
C SER A 91 18.91 11.27 -23.42
N HIS A 92 18.09 12.28 -23.75
CA HIS A 92 18.24 13.12 -24.94
C HIS A 92 18.15 14.62 -24.60
N PRO A 93 18.88 15.12 -23.59
CA PRO A 93 18.63 16.44 -23.02
C PRO A 93 19.01 17.58 -23.97
N ALA A 94 19.75 17.28 -25.05
CA ALA A 94 20.27 18.22 -26.05
C ALA A 94 20.02 17.71 -27.49
N LEU A 95 18.90 17.02 -27.76
CA LEU A 95 18.64 16.33 -29.04
C LEU A 95 18.82 17.23 -30.28
N TYR A 96 18.34 18.48 -30.20
CA TYR A 96 18.34 19.46 -31.29
C TYR A 96 19.08 20.76 -30.93
N GLY A 97 20.02 20.73 -29.99
CA GLY A 97 20.67 21.97 -29.55
C GLY A 97 21.66 21.82 -28.42
N GLN A 98 21.90 22.93 -27.72
CA GLN A 98 22.72 23.00 -26.52
C GLN A 98 21.83 22.98 -25.27
N LEU A 99 22.39 22.59 -24.13
CA LEU A 99 21.68 22.58 -22.85
C LEU A 99 21.42 24.00 -22.32
N ASN A 100 22.29 24.94 -22.68
CA ASN A 100 22.22 26.34 -22.30
C ASN A 100 22.98 27.22 -23.30
N SER A 101 22.90 28.55 -23.10
CA SER A 101 23.55 29.55 -23.95
C SER A 101 25.08 29.56 -23.87
N SER A 102 25.68 28.97 -22.82
CA SER A 102 27.15 28.89 -22.72
C SER A 102 27.74 27.90 -23.72
N GLY A 103 26.93 26.92 -24.12
CA GLY A 103 27.21 25.95 -25.17
C GLY A 103 27.43 24.54 -24.66
N ASP A 104 26.94 24.22 -23.47
CA ASP A 104 26.99 22.87 -22.92
C ASP A 104 26.23 21.89 -23.80
N THR A 105 26.76 20.69 -23.95
CA THR A 105 26.10 19.61 -24.68
C THR A 105 26.09 18.33 -23.86
N ALA A 106 25.15 17.45 -24.18
CA ALA A 106 25.14 16.09 -23.68
C ALA A 106 24.80 15.15 -24.83
N THR A 107 25.67 14.17 -25.03
CA THR A 107 25.56 13.22 -26.14
C THR A 107 25.40 11.82 -25.60
N TYR A 108 24.38 11.12 -26.09
CA TYR A 108 24.17 9.71 -25.83
C TYR A 108 25.11 8.88 -26.72
N ASN A 109 26.05 8.18 -26.11
CA ASN A 109 27.11 7.40 -26.77
C ASN A 109 27.08 5.92 -26.35
N ALA A 110 25.93 5.44 -25.88
CA ALA A 110 25.84 4.11 -25.29
C ALA A 110 25.83 2.98 -26.33
N GLY A 111 26.38 1.82 -25.96
CA GLY A 111 26.50 0.65 -26.85
C GLY A 111 25.29 -0.28 -26.87
N SER A 112 24.23 0.02 -26.10
CA SER A 112 22.98 -0.76 -26.11
C SER A 112 21.96 -0.09 -27.03
N THR A 113 21.05 -0.89 -27.55
CA THR A 113 19.99 -0.48 -28.46
C THR A 113 18.99 0.48 -27.80
N TYR A 114 18.81 0.43 -26.46
CA TYR A 114 17.79 1.22 -25.76
C TYR A 114 18.35 1.92 -24.51
N TYR A 115 18.07 3.22 -24.37
CA TYR A 115 18.48 4.01 -23.20
C TYR A 115 17.81 3.58 -21.89
N LEU A 116 16.64 2.91 -21.96
CA LEU A 116 15.95 2.36 -20.79
C LEU A 116 16.70 1.20 -20.11
N GLU A 117 17.69 0.58 -20.78
CA GLU A 117 18.51 -0.48 -20.19
C GLU A 117 19.60 0.07 -19.27
N TYR A 118 19.98 1.33 -19.46
CA TYR A 118 20.96 1.97 -18.60
C TYR A 118 20.27 2.41 -17.31
N GLY A 119 20.93 2.12 -16.18
CA GLY A 119 20.54 2.67 -14.89
C GLY A 119 20.55 4.19 -14.89
N GLY A 120 20.11 4.80 -13.78
CA GLY A 120 20.06 6.25 -13.65
C GLY A 120 20.39 6.72 -12.26
N ASN A 121 20.29 8.03 -12.05
CA ASN A 121 20.61 8.65 -10.78
C ASN A 121 19.58 9.74 -10.47
N VAL A 122 18.91 9.63 -9.31
CA VAL A 122 17.86 10.55 -8.89
C VAL A 122 18.41 11.98 -8.71
N TRP A 123 19.63 12.14 -8.20
CA TRP A 123 20.25 13.46 -8.10
C TRP A 123 20.44 14.13 -9.46
N ALA A 124 20.97 13.40 -10.44
CA ALA A 124 21.14 13.90 -11.80
C ALA A 124 19.79 14.22 -12.48
N ALA A 125 18.74 13.44 -12.19
CA ALA A 125 17.38 13.74 -12.62
C ALA A 125 16.90 15.08 -12.03
N GLY A 126 17.16 15.34 -10.74
CA GLY A 126 16.93 16.64 -10.10
C GLY A 126 17.64 17.80 -10.79
N LEU A 127 18.91 17.64 -11.17
CA LEU A 127 19.64 18.66 -11.94
C LEU A 127 19.05 18.88 -13.33
N GLY A 128 18.62 17.80 -14.00
CA GLY A 128 17.89 17.89 -15.27
C GLY A 128 16.56 18.64 -15.14
N LEU A 129 15.80 18.38 -14.08
CA LEU A 129 14.58 19.14 -13.73
C LEU A 129 14.90 20.63 -13.53
N MET A 130 15.98 20.95 -12.81
CA MET A 130 16.44 22.35 -12.63
C MET A 130 16.81 23.02 -13.96
N ASN A 131 17.13 22.23 -14.99
CA ASN A 131 17.38 22.64 -16.37
C ASN A 131 16.14 22.50 -17.28
N GLY A 132 14.96 22.34 -16.69
CA GLY A 132 13.66 22.40 -17.36
C GLY A 132 13.23 21.11 -18.03
N ILE A 133 13.75 19.96 -17.60
CA ILE A 133 13.30 18.65 -18.08
C ILE A 133 12.24 18.12 -17.12
N GLY A 134 10.96 18.30 -17.46
CA GLY A 134 9.82 17.77 -16.72
C GLY A 134 9.49 18.50 -15.42
N PRO A 135 8.66 17.88 -14.54
CA PRO A 135 7.97 16.61 -14.75
C PRO A 135 6.81 16.70 -15.74
N TYR A 136 6.45 15.59 -16.39
CA TYR A 136 5.39 15.53 -17.40
C TYR A 136 4.20 14.70 -16.92
N ASN A 137 3.00 14.93 -17.45
CA ASN A 137 1.83 14.09 -17.14
C ASN A 137 1.92 12.74 -17.87
N GLU A 138 1.52 11.66 -17.22
CA GLU A 138 1.41 10.32 -17.83
C GLU A 138 0.31 10.25 -18.88
N SER A 139 -0.71 11.12 -18.79
CA SER A 139 -1.76 11.29 -19.81
C SER A 139 -1.26 11.84 -21.16
N SER A 140 0.05 11.83 -21.40
CA SER A 140 0.67 12.17 -22.68
C SER A 140 0.37 11.10 -23.74
N ASP A 141 0.66 11.40 -25.01
CA ASP A 141 0.60 10.42 -26.11
C ASP A 141 1.62 9.26 -25.94
N TYR A 142 2.43 9.27 -24.87
CA TYR A 142 3.57 8.38 -24.66
C TYR A 142 3.53 7.61 -23.32
N PRO A 143 2.42 6.92 -23.00
CA PRO A 143 2.31 6.22 -21.74
C PRO A 143 3.37 5.13 -21.61
N TYR A 144 3.76 4.85 -20.37
CA TYR A 144 4.48 3.65 -20.00
C TYR A 144 3.58 2.44 -20.32
N SER A 145 3.95 1.65 -21.33
CA SER A 145 3.08 0.58 -21.83
C SER A 145 3.31 -0.76 -21.13
N GLU A 146 2.64 -1.82 -21.60
CA GLU A 146 2.74 -3.17 -21.03
C GLU A 146 4.19 -3.69 -20.98
N TYR A 147 4.38 -4.75 -20.19
CA TYR A 147 5.66 -5.39 -19.85
C TYR A 147 6.71 -5.35 -20.99
N ASN A 148 7.81 -4.63 -20.76
CA ASN A 148 8.96 -4.48 -21.66
C ASN A 148 8.73 -3.73 -22.98
N THR A 149 7.72 -2.85 -23.08
CA THR A 149 7.58 -1.96 -24.25
C THR A 149 7.30 -0.52 -23.85
N PRO A 150 8.27 0.40 -23.79
CA PRO A 150 7.97 1.82 -23.67
C PRO A 150 7.58 2.32 -25.07
N SER A 151 6.39 2.91 -25.19
CA SER A 151 5.87 3.46 -26.46
C SER A 151 6.84 4.44 -27.15
N ILE A 152 7.71 5.08 -26.37
CA ILE A 152 8.64 6.13 -26.80
C ILE A 152 10.08 5.64 -27.05
N ALA A 153 10.43 4.39 -26.72
CA ALA A 153 11.80 3.89 -26.82
C ALA A 153 12.35 3.98 -28.26
N GLU A 154 11.46 3.90 -29.24
CA GLU A 154 11.75 3.96 -30.69
C GLU A 154 11.24 5.25 -31.34
N LYS A 155 10.71 6.20 -30.56
CA LYS A 155 10.17 7.46 -31.09
C LYS A 155 11.33 8.38 -31.48
N ASN A 156 11.37 8.70 -32.77
CA ASN A 156 12.16 9.81 -33.29
C ASN A 156 11.27 11.06 -33.29
N PHE A 157 11.46 11.94 -32.30
CA PHE A 157 10.83 13.26 -32.31
C PHE A 157 11.39 14.09 -33.45
N THR A 158 10.55 14.90 -34.09
CA THR A 158 11.01 16.08 -34.83
C THR A 158 11.44 17.17 -33.85
N GLU A 159 12.19 18.17 -34.33
CA GLU A 159 12.63 19.30 -33.49
C GLU A 159 11.46 20.02 -32.82
N SER A 160 10.38 20.26 -33.56
CA SER A 160 9.17 20.90 -33.01
C SER A 160 8.49 20.04 -31.95
N GLU A 161 8.28 18.74 -32.21
CA GLU A 161 7.65 17.85 -31.22
C GLU A 161 8.50 17.72 -29.96
N TYR A 162 9.83 17.65 -30.10
CA TYR A 162 10.75 17.56 -28.95
C TYR A 162 10.61 18.77 -28.02
N TYR A 163 10.63 19.98 -28.57
CA TYR A 163 10.51 21.20 -27.76
C TYR A 163 9.08 21.42 -27.23
N GLU A 164 8.05 20.98 -27.95
CA GLU A 164 6.67 20.97 -27.45
C GLU A 164 6.57 20.10 -26.18
N VAL A 165 7.06 18.86 -26.25
CA VAL A 165 7.04 17.95 -25.09
C VAL A 165 7.94 18.48 -23.98
N ARG A 166 9.16 18.95 -24.27
CA ARG A 166 10.07 19.49 -23.27
C ARG A 166 9.46 20.66 -22.49
N ASN A 167 8.69 21.52 -23.17
CA ASN A 167 8.03 22.68 -22.57
C ASN A 167 6.65 22.36 -21.96
N SER A 168 6.16 21.11 -22.07
CA SER A 168 4.86 20.67 -21.53
C SER A 168 4.88 20.29 -20.05
N SER A 169 5.91 20.71 -19.30
CA SER A 169 6.05 20.37 -17.89
C SER A 169 4.84 20.83 -17.07
N VAL A 170 4.35 19.96 -16.18
CA VAL A 170 3.18 20.26 -15.33
C VAL A 170 3.53 21.12 -14.12
N ALA A 171 4.81 21.23 -13.79
CA ALA A 171 5.31 21.97 -12.65
C ALA A 171 6.73 22.48 -12.87
N LYS A 172 7.08 23.60 -12.23
CA LYS A 172 8.41 24.20 -12.32
C LYS A 172 9.16 23.91 -11.03
N ILE A 173 10.29 23.23 -11.13
CA ILE A 173 11.10 22.90 -9.94
C ILE A 173 11.73 24.16 -9.34
N THR A 174 11.68 24.27 -8.02
CA THR A 174 12.21 25.38 -7.21
C THR A 174 13.24 24.92 -6.18
N GLY A 175 13.45 23.62 -6.05
CA GLY A 175 14.49 23.09 -5.19
C GLY A 175 14.81 21.63 -5.46
N VAL A 176 16.07 21.28 -5.24
CA VAL A 176 16.59 19.91 -5.23
C VAL A 176 17.43 19.79 -3.97
N PHE A 177 17.02 18.92 -3.05
CA PHE A 177 17.59 18.83 -1.71
C PHE A 177 18.12 17.43 -1.45
N GLN A 178 19.27 17.35 -0.79
CA GLN A 178 19.82 16.11 -0.27
C GLN A 178 19.93 16.17 1.26
N ALA A 179 19.56 15.06 1.89
CA ALA A 179 19.76 14.83 3.32
C ALA A 179 20.60 13.58 3.54
N HIS A 180 21.45 13.59 4.56
CA HIS A 180 22.28 12.44 4.88
C HIS A 180 21.47 11.34 5.54
N ILE A 181 21.82 10.09 5.21
CA ILE A 181 21.22 8.89 5.79
C ILE A 181 22.28 8.20 6.66
N ASN A 182 21.88 7.68 7.82
CA ASN A 182 22.75 6.90 8.71
C ASN A 182 23.99 7.64 9.25
N ASN A 183 24.01 8.97 9.23
CA ASN A 183 25.10 9.76 9.83
C ASN A 183 24.79 10.05 11.31
N ASN A 184 25.64 9.61 12.24
CA ASN A 184 25.54 9.83 13.69
C ASN A 184 24.39 9.11 14.45
N SER A 185 23.93 7.95 13.97
CA SER A 185 22.92 7.08 14.63
C SER A 185 21.50 7.63 14.76
N ASP A 186 21.22 8.85 14.28
CA ASP A 186 19.88 9.42 14.27
C ASP A 186 19.47 9.81 12.84
N ASN A 187 18.44 9.14 12.32
CA ASN A 187 17.94 9.30 10.96
C ASN A 187 17.10 10.58 10.76
N ASP A 188 17.15 11.50 11.72
CA ASP A 188 16.31 12.69 11.84
C ASP A 188 16.40 13.66 10.64
N GLU A 189 17.58 13.90 10.07
CA GLU A 189 17.71 14.79 8.89
C GLU A 189 16.87 14.27 7.71
N PHE A 190 17.00 12.97 7.42
CA PHE A 190 16.26 12.33 6.34
C PHE A 190 14.76 12.18 6.65
N LYS A 191 14.39 11.88 7.91
CA LYS A 191 13.00 11.91 8.37
C LYS A 191 12.37 13.29 8.17
N GLN A 192 13.10 14.36 8.47
CA GLN A 192 12.64 15.73 8.28
C GLN A 192 12.48 16.06 6.80
N LEU A 193 13.37 15.58 5.92
CA LEU A 193 13.24 15.75 4.47
C LEU A 193 11.93 15.12 3.96
N ILE A 194 11.62 13.90 4.39
CA ILE A 194 10.36 13.20 4.06
C ILE A 194 9.14 13.98 4.60
N MET A 195 9.21 14.53 5.81
CA MET A 195 8.10 15.33 6.35
C MET A 195 7.92 16.67 5.64
N ASP A 196 9.01 17.30 5.21
CA ASP A 196 9.00 18.60 4.52
C ASP A 196 8.42 18.46 3.11
N TYR A 197 8.76 17.39 2.38
CA TYR A 197 8.41 17.24 0.95
C TYR A 197 7.45 16.07 0.64
N GLY A 198 6.99 15.34 1.66
CA GLY A 198 6.03 14.24 1.53
C GLY A 198 6.68 12.88 1.34
N ALA A 199 7.72 12.81 0.49
CA ALA A 199 8.54 11.62 0.29
C ALA A 199 9.97 12.02 -0.09
N ALA A 200 10.90 11.08 0.00
CA ALA A 200 12.27 11.26 -0.48
C ALA A 200 12.79 9.96 -1.11
N SER A 201 13.74 10.06 -2.03
CA SER A 201 14.35 8.89 -2.65
C SER A 201 15.41 8.27 -1.75
N LEU A 202 15.61 6.97 -1.93
CA LEU A 202 16.69 6.21 -1.31
C LEU A 202 17.16 5.17 -2.32
N SER A 203 18.46 4.93 -2.39
CA SER A 203 19.02 3.84 -3.21
C SER A 203 19.62 2.77 -2.32
N TYR A 204 19.39 1.49 -2.67
CA TYR A 204 19.91 0.33 -1.95
C TYR A 204 20.29 -0.78 -2.94
N ASN A 205 20.89 -1.86 -2.44
CA ASN A 205 21.15 -3.06 -3.23
C ASN A 205 19.93 -3.97 -3.19
N GLU A 206 19.40 -4.30 -4.35
CA GLU A 206 18.43 -5.35 -4.55
C GLU A 206 19.05 -6.47 -5.38
N ASN A 207 18.93 -7.70 -4.90
CA ASN A 207 19.26 -8.89 -5.68
C ASN A 207 18.16 -9.93 -5.56
N HIS A 208 17.37 -10.07 -6.63
CA HIS A 208 16.27 -11.01 -6.75
C HIS A 208 16.61 -12.48 -6.47
N THR A 209 17.87 -12.89 -6.58
CA THR A 209 18.30 -14.28 -6.37
C THR A 209 18.64 -14.60 -4.91
N ASP A 210 18.81 -13.57 -4.10
CA ASP A 210 19.51 -13.64 -2.82
C ASP A 210 18.59 -13.81 -1.61
N ASN A 211 17.27 -13.92 -1.86
CA ASN A 211 16.18 -14.20 -0.93
C ASN A 211 16.31 -13.47 0.43
N LYS A 212 16.50 -12.15 0.37
CA LYS A 212 16.70 -11.24 1.52
C LYS A 212 15.42 -10.85 2.25
N PHE A 213 14.27 -11.09 1.62
CA PHE A 213 12.96 -11.11 2.27
C PHE A 213 12.75 -12.43 3.01
N GLY A 214 11.85 -12.45 4.00
CA GLY A 214 11.51 -13.69 4.71
C GLY A 214 10.85 -14.74 3.79
N GLU A 215 11.16 -16.01 4.05
CA GLU A 215 10.60 -17.17 3.31
C GLU A 215 9.11 -17.39 3.58
N ASP A 216 8.57 -16.74 4.60
CA ASP A 216 7.16 -16.68 4.95
C ASP A 216 6.34 -15.72 4.06
N GLY A 217 6.99 -15.04 3.11
CA GLY A 217 6.37 -14.01 2.27
C GLY A 217 6.33 -12.64 2.93
N SER A 218 7.09 -12.42 4.02
CA SER A 218 7.15 -11.14 4.71
C SER A 218 7.77 -10.01 3.86
N SER A 219 7.28 -8.80 4.10
CA SER A 219 7.71 -7.58 3.40
C SER A 219 8.81 -6.83 4.17
N TYR A 220 9.70 -7.52 4.88
CA TYR A 220 10.83 -6.92 5.61
C TYR A 220 12.15 -7.27 4.90
N TYR A 221 12.89 -6.25 4.46
CA TYR A 221 14.14 -6.36 3.73
C TYR A 221 15.34 -5.94 4.57
N TYR A 222 16.38 -6.77 4.57
CA TYR A 222 17.69 -6.40 5.10
C TYR A 222 18.80 -7.23 4.44
N ASN A 223 19.82 -6.53 3.94
CA ASN A 223 21.03 -7.11 3.39
C ASN A 223 22.29 -6.62 4.15
N PRO A 224 22.90 -7.46 5.00
CA PRO A 224 24.09 -7.09 5.78
C PRO A 224 25.41 -7.15 4.99
N ASN A 225 25.39 -7.68 3.76
CA ASN A 225 26.58 -8.11 3.03
C ASN A 225 26.93 -7.24 1.83
N GLU A 226 25.99 -6.41 1.36
CA GLU A 226 26.21 -5.53 0.22
C GLU A 226 26.47 -4.09 0.67
N TYR A 227 27.36 -3.41 -0.04
CA TYR A 227 27.84 -2.06 0.29
C TYR A 227 27.62 -1.05 -0.84
N THR A 228 26.99 -1.49 -1.93
CA THR A 228 26.74 -0.67 -3.12
C THR A 228 25.28 -0.77 -3.54
N SER A 229 24.68 0.35 -3.92
CA SER A 229 23.29 0.39 -4.38
C SER A 229 23.17 0.11 -5.88
N ASN A 230 22.10 -0.55 -6.29
CA ASN A 230 21.73 -0.77 -7.71
C ASN A 230 20.25 -0.46 -8.02
N HIS A 231 19.44 -0.17 -7.00
CA HIS A 231 18.00 0.08 -7.15
C HIS A 231 17.59 1.35 -6.39
N ALA A 232 16.81 2.22 -7.03
CA ALA A 232 16.28 3.45 -6.44
C ALA A 232 14.80 3.27 -6.09
N VAL A 233 14.42 3.72 -4.89
CA VAL A 233 13.07 3.56 -4.34
C VAL A 233 12.62 4.83 -3.62
N THR A 234 11.33 4.91 -3.31
CA THR A 234 10.73 6.07 -2.67
C THR A 234 10.41 5.76 -1.22
N VAL A 235 11.01 6.50 -0.29
CA VAL A 235 10.73 6.42 1.14
C VAL A 235 9.53 7.29 1.46
N VAL A 236 8.46 6.64 1.92
CA VAL A 236 7.16 7.26 2.18
C VAL A 236 6.80 7.24 3.67
N GLY A 237 7.71 6.81 4.53
CA GLY A 237 7.46 6.71 5.95
C GLY A 237 8.53 5.93 6.68
N TRP A 238 8.31 5.72 7.98
CA TRP A 238 9.19 4.95 8.83
C TRP A 238 8.50 4.52 10.12
N ASP A 239 9.08 3.54 10.79
CA ASP A 239 8.65 3.08 12.12
C ASP A 239 9.86 2.60 12.92
N ASP A 240 10.27 3.39 13.92
CA ASP A 240 11.40 3.14 14.81
C ASP A 240 11.20 1.92 15.71
N THR A 241 9.96 1.43 15.84
CA THR A 241 9.60 0.35 16.76
C THR A 241 9.53 -1.02 16.08
N ILE A 242 9.76 -1.11 14.76
CA ILE A 242 9.79 -2.40 14.06
C ILE A 242 10.92 -3.24 14.66
N PRO A 243 10.61 -4.38 15.30
CA PRO A 243 11.63 -5.19 15.94
C PRO A 243 12.63 -5.74 14.93
N ALA A 244 13.91 -5.74 15.27
CA ALA A 244 14.98 -6.36 14.49
C ALA A 244 14.69 -7.85 14.19
N SER A 245 13.94 -8.52 15.06
CA SER A 245 13.48 -9.90 14.89
C SER A 245 12.44 -10.09 13.78
N SER A 246 11.90 -9.02 13.19
CA SER A 246 10.93 -9.07 12.09
C SER A 246 11.58 -9.40 10.75
N PHE A 247 12.89 -9.19 10.64
CA PHE A 247 13.67 -9.44 9.43
C PHE A 247 14.23 -10.86 9.44
N LYS A 248 14.36 -11.46 8.25
CA LYS A 248 14.94 -12.80 8.06
C LYS A 248 16.34 -12.92 8.67
N THR A 249 17.17 -11.92 8.42
CA THR A 249 18.45 -11.73 9.11
C THR A 249 18.27 -10.59 10.09
N THR A 250 18.64 -10.77 11.35
CA THR A 250 18.45 -9.74 12.38
C THR A 250 19.41 -8.56 12.15
N PRO A 251 18.92 -7.32 11.95
CA PRO A 251 19.75 -6.12 11.88
C PRO A 251 20.34 -5.74 13.24
N ALA A 252 21.23 -4.75 13.26
CA ALA A 252 21.89 -4.31 14.49
C ALA A 252 20.95 -3.64 15.51
N GLY A 253 19.77 -3.18 15.07
CA GLY A 253 18.76 -2.61 15.94
C GLY A 253 17.39 -2.57 15.28
N ASP A 254 16.41 -2.07 16.05
CA ASP A 254 15.04 -1.87 15.61
C ASP A 254 14.94 -0.69 14.64
N GLY A 255 13.85 -0.66 13.87
CA GLY A 255 13.50 0.45 13.00
C GLY A 255 13.68 0.19 11.51
N ALA A 256 12.75 0.70 10.71
CA ALA A 256 12.74 0.51 9.27
C ALA A 256 12.10 1.68 8.51
N TRP A 257 12.54 1.87 7.28
CA TRP A 257 11.95 2.76 6.28
C TRP A 257 10.76 2.07 5.60
N LEU A 258 9.64 2.76 5.45
CA LEU A 258 8.52 2.31 4.61
C LEU A 258 8.80 2.72 3.16
N ILE A 259 8.93 1.72 2.30
CA ILE A 259 9.31 1.89 0.90
C ILE A 259 8.11 1.69 -0.01
N LYS A 260 7.86 2.66 -0.89
CA LYS A 260 7.07 2.51 -2.12
C LYS A 260 8.01 2.08 -3.24
N ASN A 261 7.84 0.86 -3.74
CA ASN A 261 8.66 0.33 -4.85
C ASN A 261 8.02 0.62 -6.22
N SER A 262 8.65 0.14 -7.29
CA SER A 262 8.24 0.32 -8.69
C SER A 262 8.05 -1.00 -9.42
N TRP A 263 7.57 -2.04 -8.73
CA TRP A 263 7.33 -3.39 -9.30
C TRP A 263 5.85 -3.78 -9.30
N GLY A 264 4.97 -2.78 -9.35
CA GLY A 264 3.52 -2.98 -9.35
C GLY A 264 2.93 -3.42 -8.00
N GLU A 265 1.62 -3.28 -7.88
CA GLU A 265 0.85 -3.61 -6.68
C GLU A 265 0.82 -5.13 -6.39
N TYR A 266 1.09 -5.98 -7.38
CA TYR A 266 1.17 -7.42 -7.16
C TYR A 266 2.42 -7.84 -6.37
N SER A 267 3.39 -6.94 -6.21
CA SER A 267 4.60 -7.22 -5.46
C SER A 267 4.39 -7.02 -3.96
N ARG A 268 4.75 -8.01 -3.14
CA ARG A 268 4.78 -7.91 -1.66
C ARG A 268 3.46 -7.39 -1.05
N ASP A 269 3.52 -6.36 -0.20
CA ASP A 269 2.36 -5.76 0.47
C ASP A 269 1.80 -4.61 -0.36
N ASN A 270 1.17 -4.94 -1.49
CA ASN A 270 0.62 -3.98 -2.46
C ASN A 270 1.66 -3.01 -3.03
N GLY A 271 2.87 -3.48 -3.29
CA GLY A 271 4.00 -2.71 -3.81
C GLY A 271 4.88 -2.06 -2.73
N TYR A 272 4.55 -2.26 -1.46
CA TYR A 272 5.29 -1.72 -0.32
C TYR A 272 6.11 -2.78 0.42
N PHE A 273 7.19 -2.32 1.06
CA PHE A 273 7.97 -3.13 1.99
C PHE A 273 8.71 -2.25 3.00
N TRP A 274 9.23 -2.87 4.05
CA TRP A 274 10.02 -2.25 5.11
C TRP A 274 11.50 -2.54 4.90
N LEU A 275 12.32 -1.50 4.74
CA LEU A 275 13.78 -1.60 4.61
C LEU A 275 14.45 -1.23 5.93
N SER A 276 15.23 -2.14 6.50
CA SER A 276 15.97 -1.87 7.75
C SER A 276 16.84 -0.61 7.65
N TYR A 277 16.87 0.21 8.69
CA TYR A 277 17.79 1.36 8.77
C TYR A 277 19.26 0.96 8.63
N TYR A 278 19.59 -0.25 9.06
CA TYR A 278 20.96 -0.74 9.17
C TYR A 278 21.45 -1.41 7.88
N ASP A 279 20.66 -1.40 6.82
CA ASP A 279 21.09 -1.96 5.54
C ASP A 279 22.31 -1.20 5.01
N LYS A 280 23.40 -1.93 4.78
CA LYS A 280 24.70 -1.34 4.45
C LYS A 280 24.82 -0.87 3.00
N SER A 281 23.87 -1.28 2.17
CA SER A 281 23.84 -0.90 0.77
C SER A 281 23.12 0.43 0.52
N ILE A 282 22.49 0.99 1.55
CA ILE A 282 21.83 2.29 1.48
C ILE A 282 22.86 3.35 1.10
N SER A 283 22.59 4.05 0.00
CA SER A 283 23.34 5.25 -0.38
C SER A 283 23.29 6.27 0.75
N GLY A 284 24.42 6.91 1.08
CA GLY A 284 24.54 7.79 2.24
C GLY A 284 23.71 9.08 2.17
N VAL A 285 22.96 9.31 1.08
CA VAL A 285 22.09 10.48 0.89
C VAL A 285 20.76 10.07 0.24
N GLY A 286 19.69 10.80 0.59
CA GLY A 286 18.39 10.71 -0.06
C GLY A 286 17.93 12.07 -0.59
N ILE A 287 17.13 12.06 -1.65
CA ILE A 287 16.82 13.26 -2.45
C ILE A 287 15.33 13.61 -2.37
N ALA A 288 15.00 14.89 -2.27
CA ALA A 288 13.65 15.42 -2.44
C ALA A 288 13.65 16.64 -3.36
N TYR A 289 12.49 16.92 -3.94
CA TYR A 289 12.27 18.05 -4.84
C TYR A 289 11.21 19.01 -4.28
N ASP A 290 11.29 20.26 -4.68
CA ASP A 290 10.28 21.29 -4.41
C ASP A 290 9.83 21.93 -5.72
N PHE A 291 8.55 22.31 -5.78
CA PHE A 291 7.92 22.80 -7.00
C PHE A 291 7.09 24.06 -6.79
N THR A 292 6.83 24.72 -7.90
CA THR A 292 5.75 25.69 -8.07
C THR A 292 4.94 25.35 -9.31
N VAL A 293 3.70 25.88 -9.37
CA VAL A 293 2.78 25.63 -10.48
C VAL A 293 2.09 26.91 -10.95
N ASP A 294 1.72 26.95 -12.22
CA ASP A 294 1.09 28.11 -12.84
C ASP A 294 -0.26 28.44 -12.19
N GLY A 295 -0.56 29.72 -12.00
CA GLY A 295 -1.75 30.22 -11.32
C GLY A 295 -1.75 30.04 -9.79
N ALA A 296 -0.71 29.46 -9.19
CA ALA A 296 -0.53 29.48 -7.73
C ALA A 296 0.28 30.71 -7.29
N ASP A 297 1.37 31.02 -8.01
CA ASP A 297 2.30 32.11 -7.68
C ASP A 297 3.02 32.75 -8.90
N ASP A 298 2.68 32.35 -10.14
CA ASP A 298 3.30 32.73 -11.44
C ASP A 298 4.79 33.09 -11.30
N TYR A 299 5.57 32.12 -10.78
CA TYR A 299 6.89 32.39 -10.25
C TYR A 299 7.90 32.80 -11.33
N PHE A 300 7.89 32.11 -12.48
CA PHE A 300 8.65 32.46 -13.69
C PHE A 300 8.12 31.72 -14.92
N ASP A 301 8.30 32.30 -16.10
CA ASP A 301 8.17 31.61 -17.40
C ASP A 301 9.54 31.38 -18.08
N THR A 302 10.53 32.18 -17.67
CA THR A 302 11.88 32.21 -18.24
C THR A 302 12.90 31.88 -17.16
N ARG A 303 13.89 31.05 -17.52
CA ARG A 303 15.02 30.68 -16.66
C ARG A 303 16.32 30.96 -17.39
N TYR A 304 17.12 31.85 -16.85
CA TYR A 304 18.50 32.06 -17.29
C TYR A 304 19.44 31.15 -16.51
N SER A 305 20.27 30.39 -17.22
CA SER A 305 21.17 29.41 -16.64
C SER A 305 22.38 29.19 -17.52
N TYR A 306 23.54 29.04 -16.89
CA TYR A 306 24.79 28.68 -17.54
C TYR A 306 25.33 27.32 -17.10
N ASP A 307 24.73 26.70 -16.07
CA ASP A 307 25.05 25.34 -15.67
C ASP A 307 24.15 24.32 -16.39
N GLY A 308 24.78 23.37 -17.10
CA GLY A 308 24.14 22.25 -17.79
C GLY A 308 24.60 20.87 -17.30
N GLY A 309 25.62 20.83 -16.44
CA GLY A 309 26.21 19.60 -15.91
C GLY A 309 25.26 18.67 -15.14
N ASN A 310 25.63 17.39 -15.07
CA ASN A 310 24.92 16.33 -14.34
C ASN A 310 25.46 16.09 -12.93
N SER A 311 26.36 16.95 -12.47
CA SER A 311 27.01 16.88 -11.16
C SER A 311 27.51 18.27 -10.76
N LEU A 312 28.23 18.34 -9.64
CA LEU A 312 28.77 19.58 -9.10
C LEU A 312 30.24 19.46 -8.76
N ALA A 313 30.91 20.61 -8.79
CA ALA A 313 32.19 20.88 -8.18
C ALA A 313 32.03 22.07 -7.22
N SER A 314 33.00 22.27 -6.34
CA SER A 314 32.98 23.41 -5.43
C SER A 314 34.37 23.94 -5.13
N PHE A 315 34.44 25.23 -4.80
CA PHE A 315 35.68 25.90 -4.44
C PHE A 315 35.40 27.07 -3.49
N GLY A 316 36.46 27.58 -2.85
CA GLY A 316 36.35 28.74 -1.98
C GLY A 316 37.68 29.15 -1.35
N PHE A 317 37.62 30.10 -0.42
CA PHE A 317 38.80 30.77 0.15
C PHE A 317 39.14 30.32 1.58
N SER A 318 38.54 29.24 2.08
CA SER A 318 38.63 28.83 3.48
C SER A 318 38.16 29.93 4.45
N ARG A 319 37.02 30.55 4.13
CA ARG A 319 36.42 31.69 4.85
C ARG A 319 34.96 31.41 5.20
N PRO A 320 34.38 32.11 6.19
CA PRO A 320 32.96 31.99 6.54
C PRO A 320 32.03 32.67 5.52
N ASP A 321 32.58 33.40 4.54
CA ASP A 321 31.86 34.12 3.51
C ASP A 321 32.50 33.96 2.12
N ILE A 322 31.65 33.89 1.08
CA ILE A 322 32.04 33.90 -0.33
C ILE A 322 30.94 34.49 -1.19
N TYR A 323 31.34 35.07 -2.32
CA TYR A 323 30.46 35.62 -3.33
C TYR A 323 30.67 34.89 -4.65
N GLY A 324 29.57 34.52 -5.31
CA GLY A 324 29.53 34.06 -6.68
C GLY A 324 28.54 34.90 -7.47
N ALA A 325 28.74 35.04 -8.78
CA ALA A 325 27.81 35.77 -9.63
C ALA A 325 27.75 35.18 -11.04
N ASN A 326 26.55 35.14 -11.61
CA ASN A 326 26.36 34.92 -13.04
C ASN A 326 25.80 36.20 -13.68
N VAL A 327 26.36 36.61 -14.82
CA VAL A 327 25.95 37.80 -15.59
C VAL A 327 25.22 37.35 -16.83
N PHE A 328 23.89 37.55 -16.84
CA PHE A 328 23.01 37.16 -17.93
C PHE A 328 22.75 38.34 -18.87
N THR A 329 22.27 38.02 -20.08
CA THR A 329 21.71 39.01 -21.01
C THR A 329 20.24 38.65 -21.23
N ALA A 330 19.34 39.62 -21.09
CA ALA A 330 17.92 39.36 -21.25
C ALA A 330 17.55 39.12 -22.74
N ASP A 331 16.92 38.00 -23.04
CA ASP A 331 16.51 37.63 -24.40
C ASP A 331 15.30 38.42 -24.91
N GLU A 332 14.52 38.97 -23.98
CA GLU A 332 13.35 39.79 -24.19
C GLU A 332 13.16 40.78 -23.04
N ASP A 333 12.28 41.77 -23.24
CA ASP A 333 11.83 42.62 -22.14
C ASP A 333 11.12 41.71 -21.12
N SER A 334 11.55 41.76 -19.86
CA SER A 334 11.06 40.84 -18.83
C SER A 334 11.24 41.44 -17.42
N TYR A 335 10.62 40.80 -16.42
CA TYR A 335 10.85 41.09 -15.01
C TYR A 335 11.55 39.93 -14.34
N VAL A 336 12.75 40.14 -13.81
CA VAL A 336 13.46 39.18 -12.96
C VAL A 336 12.72 39.09 -11.62
N THR A 337 12.10 37.95 -11.36
CA THR A 337 11.24 37.69 -10.19
C THR A 337 11.95 36.96 -9.07
N GLY A 338 13.09 36.32 -9.35
CA GLY A 338 13.83 35.57 -8.37
C GLY A 338 15.14 35.03 -8.92
N ALA A 339 15.82 34.27 -8.08
CA ALA A 339 17.06 33.60 -8.44
C ALA A 339 17.20 32.28 -7.69
N ALA A 340 18.12 31.42 -8.15
CA ALA A 340 18.51 30.20 -7.45
C ALA A 340 20.02 30.11 -7.30
N ALA A 341 20.47 29.50 -6.20
CA ALA A 341 21.86 29.10 -6.03
C ALA A 341 21.96 27.77 -5.26
N TYR A 342 23.02 27.02 -5.55
CA TYR A 342 23.36 25.83 -4.79
C TYR A 342 24.20 26.16 -3.55
N THR A 343 23.90 25.51 -2.42
CA THR A 343 24.72 25.61 -1.20
C THR A 343 24.57 24.39 -0.29
N SER A 344 25.42 24.30 0.74
CA SER A 344 25.34 23.26 1.79
C SER A 344 24.45 23.66 2.97
N ALA A 345 23.93 22.64 3.66
CA ALA A 345 23.19 22.78 4.91
C ALA A 345 23.94 23.64 5.94
N GLY A 346 23.18 24.43 6.70
CA GLY A 346 23.68 25.35 7.73
C GLY A 346 24.20 26.70 7.22
N ASN A 347 24.31 26.89 5.90
CA ASN A 347 24.70 28.19 5.34
C ASN A 347 23.52 29.16 5.29
N ASN A 348 23.82 30.45 5.26
CA ASN A 348 22.90 31.53 4.89
C ASN A 348 23.14 31.89 3.43
N ILE A 349 22.07 32.17 2.68
CA ILE A 349 22.10 32.61 1.29
C ILE A 349 21.50 34.02 1.21
N GLU A 350 22.17 34.91 0.48
CA GLU A 350 21.62 36.17 0.00
C GLU A 350 21.78 36.21 -1.52
N LEU A 351 20.67 36.30 -2.25
CA LEU A 351 20.64 36.47 -3.70
C LEU A 351 20.27 37.92 -4.03
N SER A 352 20.99 38.54 -4.94
CA SER A 352 20.75 39.93 -5.34
C SER A 352 20.79 40.06 -6.85
N VAL A 353 19.94 40.93 -7.41
CA VAL A 353 20.00 41.29 -8.83
C VAL A 353 20.59 42.68 -9.01
N TYR A 354 21.55 42.80 -9.92
CA TYR A 354 22.17 44.06 -10.33
C TYR A 354 21.85 44.37 -11.79
N THR A 355 21.34 45.57 -12.06
CA THR A 355 21.02 46.04 -13.41
C THR A 355 21.83 47.29 -13.78
N GLY A 356 21.87 47.65 -15.07
CA GLY A 356 22.68 48.78 -15.55
C GLY A 356 24.17 48.62 -15.23
N LEU A 357 24.72 47.42 -15.46
CA LEU A 357 26.13 47.09 -15.21
C LEU A 357 27.05 48.05 -16.00
N LYS A 358 28.09 48.58 -15.33
CA LYS A 358 29.00 49.60 -15.89
C LYS A 358 30.36 49.03 -16.28
N ASN A 359 30.70 47.87 -15.75
CA ASN A 359 31.98 47.20 -15.96
C ASN A 359 31.73 45.70 -16.15
N ALA A 360 32.12 45.17 -17.31
CA ALA A 360 31.94 43.77 -17.67
C ALA A 360 32.71 42.79 -16.76
N SER A 361 33.75 43.24 -16.05
CA SER A 361 34.51 42.43 -15.10
C SER A 361 34.05 42.59 -13.65
N ASP A 362 33.01 43.37 -13.39
CA ASP A 362 32.46 43.59 -12.06
C ASP A 362 30.92 43.44 -12.08
N PRO A 363 30.42 42.25 -11.69
CA PRO A 363 29.00 41.96 -11.56
C PRO A 363 28.23 42.89 -10.59
N THR A 364 28.94 43.67 -9.77
CA THR A 364 28.36 44.62 -8.80
C THR A 364 28.46 46.08 -9.24
N SER A 365 28.95 46.36 -10.45
CA SER A 365 29.19 47.71 -10.96
C SER A 365 27.92 48.54 -11.25
N GLY A 366 26.76 47.88 -11.30
CA GLY A 366 25.46 48.48 -11.56
C GLY A 366 24.68 48.88 -10.30
N THR A 367 23.36 48.98 -10.43
CA THR A 367 22.45 49.24 -9.31
C THR A 367 21.96 47.92 -8.73
N ARG A 368 22.08 47.73 -7.41
CA ARG A 368 21.48 46.59 -6.71
C ARG A 368 19.97 46.80 -6.61
N SER A 369 19.21 46.12 -7.46
CA SER A 369 17.80 46.42 -7.72
C SER A 369 16.84 45.62 -6.83
N ALA A 370 17.19 44.40 -6.45
CA ALA A 370 16.44 43.63 -5.44
C ALA A 370 17.36 42.62 -4.71
N VAL A 371 16.87 42.12 -3.58
CA VAL A 371 17.54 41.14 -2.72
C VAL A 371 16.52 40.16 -2.15
N ALA A 372 16.93 38.90 -2.01
CA ALA A 372 16.22 37.88 -1.23
C ALA A 372 17.21 37.13 -0.34
N THR A 373 16.79 36.76 0.88
CA THR A 373 17.67 36.10 1.85
C THR A 373 17.01 34.87 2.45
N MET A 374 17.82 33.87 2.80
CA MET A 374 17.43 32.71 3.58
C MET A 374 18.55 32.35 4.54
N SER A 375 18.25 32.32 5.84
CA SER A 375 19.22 31.96 6.87
C SER A 375 19.12 30.49 7.24
N ASN A 376 20.27 29.89 7.55
CA ASN A 376 20.40 28.52 8.05
C ASN A 376 19.61 27.50 7.22
N VAL A 377 19.97 27.39 5.94
CA VAL A 377 19.34 26.45 5.01
C VAL A 377 19.45 25.02 5.55
N LYS A 378 18.35 24.27 5.46
CA LYS A 378 18.23 22.99 6.17
C LYS A 378 19.04 21.87 5.54
N TYR A 379 18.99 21.78 4.21
CA TYR A 379 19.55 20.70 3.42
C TYR A 379 20.62 21.23 2.48
N GLU A 380 21.52 20.37 2.04
CA GLU A 380 22.38 20.72 0.91
C GLU A 380 21.57 20.63 -0.39
N GLY A 381 21.74 21.58 -1.31
CA GLY A 381 20.90 21.62 -2.50
C GLY A 381 20.78 22.97 -3.19
N TYR A 382 19.91 23.00 -4.19
CA TYR A 382 19.46 24.20 -4.89
C TYR A 382 18.32 24.89 -4.13
N TYR A 383 18.44 26.20 -3.92
CA TYR A 383 17.41 27.02 -3.30
C TYR A 383 17.00 28.15 -4.23
N SER A 384 15.72 28.19 -4.61
CA SER A 384 15.11 29.32 -5.32
C SER A 384 14.50 30.32 -4.35
N LEU A 385 14.90 31.60 -4.45
CA LEU A 385 14.36 32.70 -3.66
C LEU A 385 13.67 33.74 -4.55
N LYS A 386 12.44 34.11 -4.17
CA LYS A 386 11.66 35.17 -4.81
C LYS A 386 12.14 36.53 -4.33
N PHE A 387 12.26 37.50 -5.23
CA PHE A 387 12.46 38.90 -4.88
C PHE A 387 11.12 39.55 -4.50
N ASP A 388 11.12 40.38 -3.46
CA ASP A 388 9.92 41.10 -3.00
C ASP A 388 9.34 42.02 -4.09
N THR A 389 10.23 42.57 -4.93
CA THR A 389 9.88 43.42 -6.07
C THR A 389 10.53 42.87 -7.34
N PRO A 390 9.75 42.49 -8.38
CA PRO A 390 10.28 42.10 -9.67
C PRO A 390 11.09 43.24 -10.32
N VAL A 391 12.21 42.89 -10.95
CA VAL A 391 13.14 43.87 -11.52
C VAL A 391 13.07 43.84 -13.05
N LYS A 392 12.65 44.95 -13.65
CA LYS A 392 12.57 45.07 -15.10
C LYS A 392 13.96 45.04 -15.73
N VAL A 393 14.13 44.24 -16.77
CA VAL A 393 15.29 44.20 -17.66
C VAL A 393 14.81 44.28 -19.10
N LYS A 394 15.54 45.01 -19.95
CA LYS A 394 15.20 45.12 -21.37
C LYS A 394 15.93 44.07 -22.19
N LYS A 395 15.35 43.66 -23.31
CA LYS A 395 16.01 42.81 -24.30
C LYS A 395 17.40 43.36 -24.63
N GLY A 396 18.41 42.51 -24.51
CA GLY A 396 19.82 42.83 -24.73
C GLY A 396 20.52 43.51 -23.55
N GLU A 397 19.81 43.86 -22.47
CA GLU A 397 20.41 44.38 -21.24
C GLU A 397 21.10 43.26 -20.47
N SER A 398 22.34 43.50 -20.02
CA SER A 398 23.03 42.61 -19.10
C SER A 398 22.65 42.90 -17.64
N PHE A 399 22.41 41.84 -16.88
CA PHE A 399 22.11 41.91 -15.45
C PHE A 399 22.83 40.78 -14.71
N ALA A 400 23.20 41.00 -13.46
CA ALA A 400 23.92 40.00 -12.67
C ALA A 400 23.06 39.47 -11.52
N ILE A 401 23.10 38.16 -11.31
CA ILE A 401 22.66 37.54 -10.07
C ILE A 401 23.89 37.28 -9.22
N VAL A 402 23.96 37.94 -8.06
CA VAL A 402 25.04 37.77 -7.08
C VAL A 402 24.52 36.94 -5.91
N ALA A 403 25.16 35.79 -5.69
CA ALA A 403 24.94 34.92 -4.54
C ALA A 403 26.04 35.15 -3.49
N LYS A 404 25.64 35.60 -2.31
CA LYS A 404 26.50 35.68 -1.12
C LYS A 404 26.15 34.53 -0.20
N ILE A 405 27.11 33.64 0.03
CA ILE A 405 26.99 32.50 0.94
C ILE A 405 27.78 32.81 2.20
N THR A 406 27.14 32.69 3.36
CA THR A 406 27.79 32.94 4.66
C THR A 406 27.46 31.89 5.70
N LYS A 407 28.27 31.77 6.75
CA LYS A 407 27.91 31.05 7.97
C LYS A 407 28.62 31.61 9.19
N ASP A 408 28.09 31.31 10.37
CA ASP A 408 28.58 31.87 11.63
C ASP A 408 30.01 31.43 11.97
N SER A 409 30.39 30.19 11.62
CA SER A 409 31.75 29.68 11.84
C SER A 409 32.15 28.57 10.87
N GLY A 410 33.42 28.54 10.46
CA GLY A 410 34.02 27.57 9.55
C GLY A 410 34.13 28.07 8.09
N THR A 411 34.24 27.15 7.13
CA THR A 411 34.41 27.48 5.71
C THR A 411 33.15 27.29 4.86
N VAL A 412 32.81 28.25 4.01
CA VAL A 412 31.80 28.10 2.95
C VAL A 412 32.47 27.85 1.59
N ARG A 413 31.68 27.38 0.64
CA ARG A 413 32.09 27.16 -0.76
C ARG A 413 31.04 27.74 -1.70
N ILE A 414 31.46 28.10 -2.91
CA ILE A 414 30.58 28.33 -4.04
C ILE A 414 30.63 27.09 -4.94
N TYR A 415 29.51 26.78 -5.58
CA TYR A 415 29.33 25.57 -6.38
C TYR A 415 29.29 25.92 -7.86
N SER A 416 29.95 25.09 -8.65
CA SER A 416 29.98 25.16 -10.11
C SER A 416 29.54 23.85 -10.70
N GLU A 417 29.09 23.88 -11.94
CA GLU A 417 28.73 22.66 -12.64
C GLU A 417 29.91 21.70 -12.82
N TYR A 418 29.58 20.42 -12.87
CA TYR A 418 30.50 19.36 -13.25
C TYR A 418 29.80 18.35 -14.14
N GLY A 419 30.54 17.85 -15.13
CA GLY A 419 30.04 16.94 -16.14
C GLY A 419 30.94 15.71 -16.18
N TYR A 420 30.36 14.54 -16.06
CA TYR A 420 31.08 13.29 -16.28
C TYR A 420 30.20 12.29 -17.02
N SER A 421 30.84 11.32 -17.68
CA SER A 421 30.13 10.28 -18.42
C SER A 421 29.41 9.34 -17.46
N MET A 422 28.08 9.25 -17.60
CA MET A 422 27.24 8.41 -16.76
C MET A 422 26.08 7.86 -17.59
N ASN A 423 25.79 6.56 -17.44
CA ASN A 423 24.61 5.91 -18.01
C ASN A 423 24.45 6.13 -19.54
N GLY A 424 25.56 6.07 -20.27
CA GLY A 424 25.57 6.26 -21.72
C GLY A 424 25.59 7.73 -22.17
N LEU A 425 25.44 8.70 -21.27
CA LEU A 425 25.56 10.12 -21.57
C LEU A 425 26.96 10.64 -21.26
N THR A 426 27.52 11.44 -22.16
CA THR A 426 28.72 12.24 -21.92
C THR A 426 28.36 13.70 -21.98
N TYR A 427 28.62 14.42 -20.89
CA TYR A 427 28.42 15.87 -20.79
C TYR A 427 29.72 16.59 -21.17
N SER A 428 29.63 17.55 -22.07
CA SER A 428 30.72 18.44 -22.46
C SER A 428 30.36 19.85 -22.04
N LEU A 429 31.05 20.36 -21.01
CA LEU A 429 30.76 21.65 -20.42
C LEU A 429 31.65 22.75 -21.01
N LYS A 430 31.10 23.96 -21.08
CA LYS A 430 31.74 25.14 -21.64
C LYS A 430 31.40 26.36 -20.79
N ALA A 431 32.41 26.95 -20.16
CA ALA A 431 32.32 28.27 -19.55
C ALA A 431 32.88 29.34 -20.49
N ASN A 432 32.16 30.44 -20.68
CA ASN A 432 32.65 31.58 -21.46
C ASN A 432 33.09 32.73 -20.55
N LYS A 433 34.07 33.49 -21.03
CA LYS A 433 34.57 34.67 -20.33
C LYS A 433 33.44 35.69 -20.19
N GLY A 434 33.28 36.24 -18.99
CA GLY A 434 32.25 37.21 -18.67
C GLY A 434 30.93 36.64 -18.16
N GLU A 435 30.77 35.31 -18.09
CA GLU A 435 29.51 34.69 -17.64
C GLU A 435 29.47 34.49 -16.13
N SER A 436 30.53 33.90 -15.56
CA SER A 436 30.55 33.47 -14.16
C SER A 436 31.76 34.03 -13.41
N PHE A 437 31.53 34.56 -12.21
CA PHE A 437 32.55 35.22 -11.40
C PHE A 437 32.47 34.80 -9.93
N TYR A 438 33.60 34.84 -9.23
CA TYR A 438 33.67 34.60 -7.79
C TYR A 438 34.63 35.55 -7.09
N THR A 439 34.39 35.80 -5.81
CA THR A 439 35.29 36.59 -4.95
C THR A 439 35.02 36.30 -3.48
N TYR A 440 35.98 36.63 -2.60
CA TYR A 440 35.73 36.66 -1.16
C TYR A 440 35.26 38.04 -0.69
N ASN A 441 35.47 39.10 -1.48
CA ASN A 441 35.01 40.45 -1.17
C ASN A 441 34.87 41.26 -2.47
N PRO A 442 33.65 41.68 -2.86
CA PRO A 442 33.41 42.48 -4.07
C PRO A 442 34.26 43.76 -4.16
N LEU A 443 34.66 44.35 -3.02
CA LEU A 443 35.50 45.56 -2.99
C LEU A 443 36.94 45.34 -3.49
N TYR A 444 37.42 44.09 -3.51
CA TYR A 444 38.76 43.75 -3.99
C TYR A 444 38.76 43.20 -5.42
N GLY A 445 37.63 43.27 -6.11
CA GLY A 445 37.46 42.78 -7.47
C GLY A 445 36.98 41.33 -7.54
N TRP A 446 36.71 40.91 -8.77
CA TRP A 446 36.12 39.62 -9.11
C TRP A 446 37.07 38.78 -9.97
N PHE A 447 37.09 37.48 -9.73
CA PHE A 447 37.77 36.52 -10.58
C PHE A 447 36.76 35.91 -11.55
N ASP A 448 37.05 35.98 -12.84
CA ASP A 448 36.32 35.22 -13.85
C ASP A 448 36.63 33.73 -13.69
N CYS A 449 35.60 32.88 -13.72
CA CYS A 449 35.77 31.43 -13.58
C CYS A 449 36.71 30.85 -14.64
N THR A 450 36.64 31.35 -15.88
CA THR A 450 37.46 30.84 -17.00
C THR A 450 38.95 31.11 -16.81
N ASP A 451 39.31 32.27 -16.24
CA ASP A 451 40.70 32.64 -15.96
C ASP A 451 41.33 31.72 -14.89
N SER A 452 40.49 31.01 -14.12
CA SER A 452 40.89 30.07 -13.07
C SER A 452 40.65 28.59 -13.43
N GLY A 453 40.29 28.29 -14.69
CA GLY A 453 39.96 26.94 -15.13
C GLY A 453 38.75 26.34 -14.41
N LYS A 454 37.78 27.17 -14.00
CA LYS A 454 36.53 26.76 -13.35
C LYS A 454 35.38 26.84 -14.35
N ASN A 455 34.37 25.99 -14.16
CA ASN A 455 33.14 26.01 -14.96
C ASN A 455 32.16 27.07 -14.44
N ASN A 456 31.00 27.20 -15.10
CA ASN A 456 29.98 28.15 -14.70
C ASN A 456 29.43 27.85 -13.31
N LEU A 457 29.07 28.91 -12.58
CA LEU A 457 28.50 28.75 -11.25
C LEU A 457 27.06 28.25 -11.34
N MET A 458 26.68 27.45 -10.35
CA MET A 458 25.33 26.93 -10.14
C MET A 458 24.41 28.03 -9.59
N ILE A 459 24.21 29.07 -10.39
CA ILE A 459 23.41 30.26 -10.12
C ILE A 459 22.48 30.50 -11.30
N LYS A 460 21.18 30.66 -11.04
CA LYS A 460 20.15 30.85 -12.07
C LYS A 460 19.34 32.11 -11.79
N ALA A 461 18.80 32.72 -12.83
CA ALA A 461 17.82 33.80 -12.71
C ALA A 461 16.45 33.34 -13.22
N TYR A 462 15.40 33.84 -12.57
CA TYR A 462 14.02 33.56 -12.92
C TYR A 462 13.34 34.86 -13.33
N ALA A 463 12.61 34.82 -14.45
CA ALA A 463 11.93 36.00 -14.99
C ALA A 463 10.56 35.65 -15.58
N VAL A 464 9.74 36.68 -15.75
CA VAL A 464 8.46 36.65 -16.49
C VAL A 464 8.51 37.63 -17.66
N SER A 465 8.05 37.21 -18.84
CA SER A 465 8.05 38.03 -20.05
C SER A 465 7.22 39.31 -19.92
N ASP A 466 7.70 40.43 -20.48
CA ASP A 466 7.00 41.72 -20.58
C ASP A 466 6.22 41.78 -21.91
N THR A 467 5.46 40.73 -22.25
CA THR A 467 4.69 40.71 -23.50
C THR A 467 3.56 41.75 -23.43
N GLU A 468 3.58 42.74 -24.33
CA GLU A 468 2.50 43.71 -24.47
C GLU A 468 1.17 43.00 -24.70
N CYS A 469 0.21 43.27 -23.83
CA CYS A 469 -1.16 42.86 -24.01
C CYS A 469 -1.76 43.53 -25.25
N THR A 470 -2.24 42.72 -26.19
CA THR A 470 -3.16 43.19 -27.23
C THR A 470 -4.52 43.65 -26.66
N GLU A 471 -4.87 43.20 -25.44
CA GLU A 471 -5.96 43.74 -24.61
C GLU A 471 -5.51 43.96 -23.16
N HIS A 472 -5.47 45.22 -22.72
CA HIS A 472 -5.01 45.57 -21.37
C HIS A 472 -6.04 45.24 -20.30
N THR A 473 -5.63 44.50 -19.28
CA THR A 473 -6.40 44.32 -18.04
C THR A 473 -5.77 45.20 -16.97
N TYR A 474 -6.35 46.36 -16.69
CA TYR A 474 -5.81 47.28 -15.70
C TYR A 474 -6.32 46.97 -14.29
N GLY A 475 -5.43 47.11 -13.31
CA GLY A 475 -5.83 47.21 -11.91
C GLY A 475 -6.45 48.57 -11.58
N GLU A 476 -6.65 48.81 -10.28
CA GLU A 476 -7.17 50.07 -9.76
C GLU A 476 -6.25 51.27 -10.10
N TRP A 477 -6.84 52.46 -10.14
CA TRP A 477 -6.09 53.70 -10.37
C TRP A 477 -5.25 54.11 -9.14
N ILE A 478 -3.98 54.38 -9.39
CA ILE A 478 -2.95 54.89 -8.49
C ILE A 478 -2.87 56.42 -8.66
N ILE A 479 -2.98 57.19 -7.57
CA ILE A 479 -2.98 58.65 -7.63
C ILE A 479 -1.55 59.21 -7.63
N ASP A 480 -1.20 60.02 -8.63
CA ASP A 480 0.12 60.64 -8.79
C ASP A 480 0.27 61.92 -7.99
N ARG A 481 -0.71 62.80 -8.15
CA ARG A 481 -0.82 64.05 -7.40
C ARG A 481 -2.26 64.24 -7.01
N ASP A 482 -2.52 64.19 -5.73
CA ASP A 482 -3.89 64.21 -5.26
C ASP A 482 -4.57 65.58 -5.47
N SER A 483 -5.88 65.60 -5.72
CA SER A 483 -6.64 66.86 -5.70
C SER A 483 -6.77 67.39 -4.26
N THR A 484 -6.91 68.70 -4.08
CA THR A 484 -7.19 69.34 -2.78
C THR A 484 -8.60 69.92 -2.76
N CYS A 485 -9.10 70.36 -1.60
CA CYS A 485 -10.41 70.99 -1.53
C CYS A 485 -10.52 72.38 -2.19
N THR A 486 -9.44 72.80 -2.86
CA THR A 486 -9.32 74.06 -3.61
C THR A 486 -8.71 73.89 -5.02
N ALA A 487 -8.10 72.75 -5.38
CA ALA A 487 -7.40 72.50 -6.66
C ALA A 487 -7.47 71.02 -7.14
N THR A 488 -7.34 70.75 -8.45
CA THR A 488 -7.47 69.42 -9.09
C THR A 488 -6.17 68.57 -9.00
N GLY A 489 -6.26 67.26 -9.25
CA GLY A 489 -5.20 66.25 -9.13
C GLY A 489 -5.03 65.38 -10.40
N GLU A 490 -4.16 64.36 -10.35
CA GLU A 490 -3.73 63.46 -11.43
C GLU A 490 -3.53 62.02 -10.91
N LYS A 491 -3.84 61.00 -11.72
CA LYS A 491 -3.70 59.56 -11.42
C LYS A 491 -3.27 58.75 -12.64
N HIS A 492 -2.73 57.55 -12.40
CA HIS A 492 -2.43 56.53 -13.40
C HIS A 492 -2.91 55.13 -13.01
N ARG A 493 -2.93 54.15 -13.91
CA ARG A 493 -3.15 52.73 -13.57
C ARG A 493 -2.30 51.83 -14.46
N VAL A 494 -1.96 50.65 -13.94
CA VAL A 494 -0.97 49.75 -14.53
C VAL A 494 -1.65 48.46 -14.99
N CYS A 495 -1.38 48.04 -16.22
CA CYS A 495 -1.89 46.78 -16.78
C CYS A 495 -1.25 45.60 -16.02
N SER A 496 -2.06 44.69 -15.47
CA SER A 496 -1.61 43.57 -14.64
C SER A 496 -0.83 42.48 -15.39
N LYS A 497 -0.70 42.63 -16.70
CA LYS A 497 -0.05 41.66 -17.59
C LYS A 497 1.16 42.22 -18.33
N CYS A 498 1.18 43.51 -18.68
CA CYS A 498 2.27 44.11 -19.46
C CYS A 498 2.81 45.44 -18.89
N ASN A 499 2.36 45.84 -17.71
CA ASN A 499 2.77 47.06 -17.01
C ASN A 499 2.62 48.38 -17.79
N HIS A 500 1.86 48.41 -18.88
CA HIS A 500 1.46 49.64 -19.57
C HIS A 500 0.72 50.58 -18.59
N ILE A 501 1.03 51.88 -18.63
CA ILE A 501 0.53 52.91 -17.71
C ILE A 501 -0.44 53.85 -18.43
N GLU A 502 -1.69 53.90 -17.99
CA GLU A 502 -2.72 54.85 -18.45
C GLU A 502 -2.86 56.00 -17.44
N THR A 503 -2.95 57.27 -17.86
CA THR A 503 -3.04 58.46 -16.97
C THR A 503 -4.34 59.26 -17.17
N ALA A 504 -4.86 59.91 -16.11
CA ALA A 504 -6.07 60.73 -16.11
C ALA A 504 -6.08 61.83 -15.04
N THR A 505 -6.91 62.87 -15.21
CA THR A 505 -7.06 64.00 -14.27
C THR A 505 -8.16 63.75 -13.22
N ILE A 506 -7.99 64.25 -12.00
CA ILE A 506 -8.91 64.12 -10.84
C ILE A 506 -9.51 65.48 -10.46
N GLU A 507 -10.84 65.58 -10.34
CA GLU A 507 -11.51 66.83 -9.94
C GLU A 507 -11.22 67.28 -8.49
N LYS A 508 -11.49 68.56 -8.15
CA LYS A 508 -11.23 69.17 -6.83
C LYS A 508 -11.98 68.43 -5.71
N LYS A 509 -11.36 68.28 -4.54
CA LYS A 509 -11.92 67.48 -3.44
C LYS A 509 -12.95 68.23 -2.59
N PRO A 510 -13.87 67.53 -1.93
CA PRO A 510 -14.55 68.04 -0.74
C PRO A 510 -13.56 68.18 0.44
N HIS A 511 -13.99 68.80 1.55
CA HIS A 511 -13.16 68.93 2.76
C HIS A 511 -12.46 67.62 3.15
N ASN A 512 -11.16 67.68 3.40
CA ASN A 512 -10.35 66.52 3.75
C ASN A 512 -10.36 66.29 5.26
N TYR A 513 -11.38 65.59 5.75
CA TYR A 513 -11.40 65.06 7.12
C TYR A 513 -10.34 63.96 7.27
N ILE A 514 -9.27 64.19 8.07
CA ILE A 514 -8.43 63.09 8.56
C ILE A 514 -9.32 62.22 9.41
N THR A 515 -9.55 61.03 8.91
CA THR A 515 -10.33 60.03 9.61
C THR A 515 -9.37 59.24 10.48
N SER A 516 -9.68 59.13 11.77
CA SER A 516 -9.06 58.14 12.62
C SER A 516 -10.10 57.07 12.89
N VAL A 517 -9.80 55.85 12.48
CA VAL A 517 -10.67 54.71 12.75
C VAL A 517 -10.25 54.14 14.09
N VAL A 518 -11.16 54.20 15.06
CA VAL A 518 -11.03 53.41 16.28
C VAL A 518 -11.60 52.04 15.95
N ALA A 519 -10.73 51.03 15.85
CA ALA A 519 -11.17 49.69 15.53
C ALA A 519 -12.07 49.14 16.65
N PRO A 520 -13.13 48.37 16.31
CA PRO A 520 -13.94 47.68 17.30
C PRO A 520 -13.07 46.70 18.09
N THR A 521 -13.30 46.64 19.39
CA THR A 521 -12.74 45.63 20.29
C THR A 521 -13.80 44.58 20.59
N TYR A 522 -13.52 43.55 21.39
CA TYR A 522 -14.55 42.61 21.82
C TYR A 522 -15.49 43.20 22.90
N THR A 523 -15.15 44.38 23.44
CA THR A 523 -15.87 45.05 24.54
C THR A 523 -16.48 46.40 24.15
N ALA A 524 -15.99 47.06 23.09
CA ALA A 524 -16.48 48.36 22.62
C ALA A 524 -16.61 48.42 21.09
N ASP A 525 -17.65 49.12 20.62
CA ASP A 525 -17.85 49.40 19.20
C ASP A 525 -16.70 50.26 18.66
N GLY A 526 -16.33 49.99 17.41
CA GLY A 526 -15.46 50.84 16.65
C GLY A 526 -16.24 52.01 16.06
N TYR A 527 -15.55 53.06 15.69
CA TYR A 527 -16.16 54.22 15.05
C TYR A 527 -15.10 55.01 14.29
N THR A 528 -15.55 55.81 13.34
CA THR A 528 -14.65 56.68 12.58
C THR A 528 -14.82 58.11 13.06
N ILE A 529 -13.74 58.71 13.56
CA ILE A 529 -13.72 60.15 13.86
C ILE A 529 -13.11 60.89 12.68
N HIS A 530 -13.87 61.79 12.08
CA HIS A 530 -13.51 62.61 10.92
C HIS A 530 -13.07 63.99 11.40
N LYS A 531 -11.80 64.36 11.23
CA LYS A 531 -11.25 65.67 11.64
C LYS A 531 -10.41 66.30 10.54
N CYS A 532 -10.85 67.42 9.99
CA CYS A 532 -10.23 68.04 8.81
C CYS A 532 -8.77 68.43 9.01
N SER A 533 -7.87 67.78 8.26
CA SER A 533 -6.42 67.99 8.26
C SER A 533 -6.03 69.41 7.94
N VAL A 534 -6.91 70.09 7.20
CA VAL A 534 -6.59 71.32 6.49
C VAL A 534 -7.31 72.52 7.11
N CYS A 535 -8.51 72.34 7.69
CA CYS A 535 -9.29 73.43 8.31
C CYS A 535 -9.88 73.11 9.71
N ASN A 536 -9.55 71.96 10.30
CA ASN A 536 -9.88 71.54 11.67
C ASN A 536 -11.35 71.29 12.06
N SER A 537 -12.34 71.32 11.15
CA SER A 537 -13.71 70.86 11.46
C SER A 537 -13.75 69.36 11.81
N SER A 538 -14.66 68.87 12.67
CA SER A 538 -14.75 67.42 12.97
C SER A 538 -16.13 66.87 13.35
N TYR A 539 -16.36 65.57 13.09
CA TYR A 539 -17.55 64.79 13.47
C TYR A 539 -17.22 63.28 13.64
N ILE A 540 -18.11 62.50 14.26
CA ILE A 540 -17.97 61.04 14.44
C ILE A 540 -19.16 60.34 13.79
N ASP A 541 -18.90 59.31 13.00
CA ASP A 541 -19.92 58.46 12.38
C ASP A 541 -19.38 57.03 12.13
N ASN A 542 -20.07 56.25 11.29
CA ASN A 542 -19.63 54.92 10.86
C ASN A 542 -19.28 53.99 12.03
N TYR A 543 -20.20 53.87 12.99
CA TYR A 543 -20.08 52.93 14.10
C TYR A 543 -20.04 51.49 13.56
N VAL A 544 -19.01 50.76 13.95
CA VAL A 544 -18.84 49.33 13.66
C VAL A 544 -19.05 48.59 14.96
N SER A 545 -20.00 47.67 14.99
CA SER A 545 -20.28 46.89 16.19
C SER A 545 -19.03 46.16 16.70
N LYS A 546 -18.91 46.05 18.01
CA LYS A 546 -17.87 45.29 18.69
C LYS A 546 -17.70 43.88 18.12
N LEU A 547 -16.47 43.38 18.15
CA LEU A 547 -16.13 42.05 17.65
C LEU A 547 -16.82 40.96 18.46
N THR A 548 -17.29 39.92 17.75
CA THR A 548 -17.86 38.72 18.36
C THR A 548 -16.81 37.61 18.37
N LEU A 549 -16.70 36.91 19.50
CA LEU A 549 -15.85 35.73 19.59
C LEU A 549 -16.61 34.53 19.05
N ASP A 550 -16.09 33.89 18.00
CA ASP A 550 -16.76 32.77 17.36
C ASP A 550 -16.89 31.55 18.29
N ALA A 551 -18.01 30.84 18.15
CA ALA A 551 -18.22 29.56 18.79
C ALA A 551 -17.12 28.57 18.40
N VAL A 552 -16.82 27.62 19.28
CA VAL A 552 -15.74 26.65 19.04
C VAL A 552 -16.13 25.70 17.91
N GLY A 553 -15.32 25.64 16.86
CA GLY A 553 -15.56 24.81 15.67
C GLY A 553 -15.16 23.34 15.84
N ASN A 554 -15.75 22.47 15.02
CA ASN A 554 -15.43 21.04 14.87
C ASN A 554 -15.23 20.25 16.17
N VAL A 555 -16.08 20.53 17.17
CA VAL A 555 -16.10 19.80 18.44
C VAL A 555 -16.55 18.37 18.17
N ARG A 556 -15.64 17.41 18.32
CA ARG A 556 -15.85 16.01 17.92
C ARG A 556 -15.25 15.04 18.92
N ARG A 557 -15.79 13.82 18.93
CA ARG A 557 -15.21 12.68 19.66
C ARG A 557 -14.04 12.13 18.85
N VAL A 558 -12.88 11.97 19.47
CA VAL A 558 -11.67 11.39 18.86
C VAL A 558 -11.29 10.03 19.44
N SER A 559 -11.69 9.74 20.67
CA SER A 559 -11.46 8.44 21.30
C SER A 559 -12.54 8.15 22.34
N GLY A 560 -12.58 6.92 22.84
CA GLY A 560 -13.33 6.65 24.05
C GLY A 560 -13.14 5.21 24.52
N THR A 561 -12.83 5.09 25.79
CA THR A 561 -12.68 3.83 26.50
C THR A 561 -13.99 3.48 27.21
N THR A 562 -14.00 2.42 28.00
CA THR A 562 -15.13 2.09 28.89
C THR A 562 -15.33 3.12 30.00
N THR A 563 -14.34 3.99 30.28
CA THR A 563 -14.42 4.97 31.38
C THR A 563 -14.08 6.40 31.00
N SER A 564 -13.76 6.64 29.72
CA SER A 564 -13.36 7.96 29.24
C SER A 564 -13.84 8.27 27.82
N VAL A 565 -13.88 9.56 27.49
CA VAL A 565 -14.18 10.07 26.14
C VAL A 565 -13.16 11.13 25.77
N GLY A 566 -12.44 10.92 24.68
CA GLY A 566 -11.58 11.94 24.08
C GLY A 566 -12.38 12.87 23.18
N ILE A 567 -12.23 14.17 23.41
CA ILE A 567 -12.90 15.25 22.68
C ILE A 567 -11.82 16.13 22.07
N SER A 568 -11.97 16.53 20.82
CA SER A 568 -11.15 17.56 20.19
C SER A 568 -12.01 18.64 19.55
N TRP A 569 -11.40 19.78 19.28
CA TRP A 569 -12.03 20.94 18.65
C TRP A 569 -11.01 21.74 17.86
N ASP A 570 -11.46 22.70 17.06
CA ASP A 570 -10.56 23.56 16.31
C ASP A 570 -9.97 24.67 17.17
N LYS A 571 -8.72 25.03 16.86
CA LYS A 571 -8.08 26.20 17.45
C LYS A 571 -8.80 27.47 16.99
N ASN A 572 -9.50 28.13 17.92
CA ASN A 572 -9.92 29.52 17.76
C ASN A 572 -8.73 30.45 18.03
N ALA A 573 -8.18 31.08 16.98
CA ALA A 573 -7.01 31.96 17.06
C ALA A 573 -7.25 33.23 17.90
N ALA A 574 -8.50 33.69 17.99
CA ALA A 574 -8.88 34.85 18.80
C ALA A 574 -9.13 34.51 20.28
N ALA A 575 -9.18 33.24 20.66
CA ALA A 575 -9.38 32.84 22.04
C ALA A 575 -8.10 33.00 22.88
N SER A 576 -8.26 33.38 24.15
CA SER A 576 -7.25 33.20 25.20
C SER A 576 -7.29 31.78 25.78
N GLY A 577 -8.40 31.07 25.66
CA GLY A 577 -8.52 29.66 26.03
C GLY A 577 -9.95 29.13 25.87
N TYR A 578 -10.19 27.96 26.44
CA TYR A 578 -11.48 27.26 26.35
C TYR A 578 -11.98 26.83 27.73
N GLU A 579 -13.31 26.79 27.87
CA GLU A 579 -14.00 26.15 28.99
C GLU A 579 -14.85 24.99 28.46
N LEU A 580 -14.54 23.78 28.89
CA LEU A 580 -15.28 22.56 28.54
C LEU A 580 -16.02 22.04 29.78
N GLU A 581 -17.30 21.73 29.58
CA GLU A 581 -18.20 21.24 30.60
C GLU A 581 -18.88 19.95 30.16
N ILE A 582 -19.24 19.12 31.14
CA ILE A 582 -20.03 17.91 30.97
C ILE A 582 -21.35 18.04 31.73
N TYR A 583 -22.43 17.52 31.15
CA TYR A 583 -23.73 17.39 31.80
C TYR A 583 -23.79 16.06 32.56
N LYS A 584 -23.82 16.12 33.91
CA LYS A 584 -23.87 14.94 34.78
C LYS A 584 -24.74 15.24 36.00
N GLY A 585 -25.66 14.34 36.34
CA GLY A 585 -26.52 14.49 37.53
C GLY A 585 -27.45 15.71 37.49
N GLY A 586 -27.96 16.07 36.30
CA GLY A 586 -28.90 17.19 36.13
C GLY A 586 -28.27 18.58 36.02
N LYS A 587 -26.94 18.71 36.14
CA LYS A 587 -26.22 19.99 36.08
C LYS A 587 -24.98 19.93 35.17
N TRP A 588 -24.55 21.09 34.69
CA TRP A 588 -23.28 21.26 34.00
C TRP A 588 -22.13 21.38 34.99
N THR A 589 -21.03 20.68 34.73
CA THR A 589 -19.80 20.72 35.55
C THR A 589 -18.63 21.01 34.64
N GLN A 590 -17.83 22.04 34.94
CA GLN A 590 -16.60 22.32 34.22
C GLN A 590 -15.56 21.24 34.50
N ILE A 591 -15.03 20.64 33.43
CA ILE A 591 -14.01 19.58 33.48
C ILE A 591 -12.67 20.05 32.95
N LEU A 592 -12.64 21.14 32.19
CA LEU A 592 -11.41 21.77 31.73
C LEU A 592 -11.60 23.28 31.59
N ARG A 593 -10.59 24.03 32.03
CA ARG A 593 -10.31 25.40 31.59
C ARG A 593 -8.86 25.46 31.14
N THR A 594 -8.60 25.85 29.90
CA THR A 594 -7.23 25.96 29.39
C THR A 594 -6.64 27.33 29.72
N SER A 595 -5.31 27.41 29.92
CA SER A 595 -4.57 28.67 30.13
C SER A 595 -4.15 29.36 28.82
N GLY A 596 -4.39 28.70 27.69
CA GLY A 596 -4.04 29.16 26.35
C GLY A 596 -4.92 28.50 25.28
N ASN A 597 -4.79 28.95 24.03
CA ASN A 597 -5.52 28.42 22.88
C ASN A 597 -4.80 27.26 22.15
N GLY A 598 -3.63 26.82 22.64
CA GLY A 598 -2.89 25.70 22.06
C GLY A 598 -3.49 24.33 22.37
N THR A 599 -4.20 24.19 23.48
CA THR A 599 -4.86 22.95 23.88
C THR A 599 -6.19 22.80 23.15
N VAL A 600 -6.24 21.84 22.23
CA VAL A 600 -7.39 21.61 21.32
C VAL A 600 -8.01 20.22 21.50
N SER A 601 -7.64 19.51 22.56
CA SER A 601 -8.20 18.22 22.93
C SER A 601 -8.22 18.01 24.44
N TYR A 602 -9.10 17.11 24.88
CA TYR A 602 -9.23 16.71 26.27
C TYR A 602 -9.82 15.32 26.38
N ASN A 603 -9.30 14.51 27.31
CA ASN A 603 -9.86 13.22 27.64
C ASN A 603 -10.65 13.33 28.95
N ALA A 604 -11.97 13.18 28.87
CA ALA A 604 -12.87 13.22 30.02
C ALA A 604 -12.98 11.83 30.67
N ASP A 605 -12.41 11.67 31.85
CA ASP A 605 -12.36 10.41 32.60
C ASP A 605 -13.50 10.26 33.63
N GLY A 606 -13.57 9.10 34.30
CA GLY A 606 -14.52 8.85 35.39
C GLY A 606 -15.98 8.69 34.92
N LEU A 607 -16.16 8.22 33.69
CA LEU A 607 -17.45 7.99 33.04
C LEU A 607 -17.86 6.51 33.17
N ALA A 608 -19.17 6.25 33.19
CA ALA A 608 -19.71 4.89 33.21
C ALA A 608 -19.75 4.26 31.81
N ALA A 609 -19.36 2.98 31.70
CA ALA A 609 -19.29 2.25 30.44
C ALA A 609 -20.61 2.18 29.67
N GLY A 610 -20.52 2.19 28.34
CA GLY A 610 -21.67 2.20 27.44
C GLY A 610 -22.66 3.33 27.70
N SER A 611 -22.22 4.49 28.19
CA SER A 611 -23.09 5.65 28.45
C SER A 611 -22.78 6.80 27.49
N VAL A 612 -23.79 7.60 27.15
CA VAL A 612 -23.63 8.82 26.35
C VAL A 612 -23.72 10.03 27.28
N TYR A 613 -22.74 10.92 27.17
CA TYR A 613 -22.69 12.19 27.91
C TYR A 613 -22.82 13.35 26.94
N THR A 614 -23.42 14.45 27.41
CA THR A 614 -23.46 15.70 26.67
C THR A 614 -22.36 16.62 27.20
N PHE A 615 -21.53 17.09 26.29
CA PHE A 615 -20.48 18.06 26.53
C PHE A 615 -20.88 19.39 25.92
N ARG A 616 -20.39 20.48 26.48
CA ARG A 616 -20.42 21.80 25.84
C ARG A 616 -19.11 22.52 26.06
N ILE A 617 -18.67 23.25 25.06
CA ILE A 617 -17.42 24.01 25.09
C ILE A 617 -17.65 25.41 24.54
N ARG A 618 -16.98 26.39 25.14
CA ARG A 618 -16.92 27.77 24.63
C ARG A 618 -15.49 28.29 24.68
N ALA A 619 -15.20 29.24 23.81
CA ALA A 619 -13.96 30.00 23.87
C ALA A 619 -14.13 31.18 24.82
N TYR A 620 -13.03 31.58 25.47
CA TYR A 620 -12.96 32.83 26.21
C TYR A 620 -11.78 33.67 25.72
N ARG A 621 -11.92 34.99 25.75
CA ARG A 621 -10.87 35.96 25.42
C ARG A 621 -10.75 36.97 26.56
N ASN A 622 -9.53 37.15 27.05
CA ASN A 622 -9.21 38.18 28.04
C ASN A 622 -8.93 39.50 27.29
N GLU A 623 -9.64 40.57 27.63
CA GLU A 623 -9.46 41.91 27.07
C GLU A 623 -9.43 42.92 28.23
N GLY A 624 -8.23 43.39 28.57
CA GLY A 624 -8.01 44.20 29.78
C GLY A 624 -8.41 43.44 31.05
N SER A 625 -9.31 44.03 31.84
CA SER A 625 -9.90 43.42 33.04
C SER A 625 -11.17 42.59 32.79
N SER A 626 -11.64 42.52 31.53
CA SER A 626 -12.89 41.85 31.15
C SER A 626 -12.64 40.53 30.42
N VAL A 627 -13.57 39.59 30.54
CA VAL A 627 -13.55 38.30 29.82
C VAL A 627 -14.76 38.23 28.90
N VAL A 628 -14.52 38.05 27.60
CA VAL A 628 -15.56 37.85 26.58
C VAL A 628 -15.66 36.37 26.26
N TYR A 629 -16.88 35.89 26.10
CA TYR A 629 -17.20 34.48 25.87
C TYR A 629 -17.89 34.31 24.51
N SER A 630 -17.56 33.22 23.82
CA SER A 630 -18.36 32.76 22.69
C SER A 630 -19.56 31.93 23.13
N ASP A 631 -20.46 31.67 22.18
CA ASP A 631 -21.55 30.72 22.37
C ASP A 631 -21.02 29.30 22.60
N TYR A 632 -21.80 28.49 23.33
CA TYR A 632 -21.47 27.10 23.58
C TYR A 632 -21.74 26.22 22.36
N THR A 633 -20.73 25.46 21.94
CA THR A 633 -20.90 24.33 21.02
C THR A 633 -21.14 23.05 21.84
N ARG A 634 -22.13 22.23 21.44
CA ARG A 634 -22.52 21.00 22.15
C ARG A 634 -22.08 19.75 21.41
N LEU A 635 -21.66 18.72 22.14
CA LEU A 635 -21.31 17.40 21.60
C LEU A 635 -21.93 16.30 22.47
N ALA A 636 -22.67 15.38 21.87
CA ALA A 636 -23.03 14.11 22.51
C ALA A 636 -21.95 13.07 22.18
N ALA A 637 -21.33 12.48 23.21
CA ALA A 637 -20.28 11.48 23.01
C ALA A 637 -20.36 10.37 24.05
N GLY A 638 -20.11 9.13 23.60
CA GLY A 638 -20.25 7.94 24.43
C GLY A 638 -18.95 7.21 24.74
N THR A 639 -18.91 6.59 25.92
CA THR A 639 -17.89 5.61 26.32
C THR A 639 -18.13 4.28 25.60
N ALA A 640 -17.07 3.51 25.32
CA ALA A 640 -17.17 2.17 24.76
C ALA A 640 -18.00 1.21 25.64
N VAL A 641 -18.56 0.17 25.02
CA VAL A 641 -19.24 -0.93 25.72
C VAL A 641 -18.17 -1.87 26.27
N THR A 642 -18.38 -2.48 27.44
CA THR A 642 -17.42 -3.47 27.96
C THR A 642 -17.26 -4.63 26.98
N ASN A 643 -16.06 -5.21 26.90
CA ASN A 643 -15.84 -6.37 26.05
C ASN A 643 -16.65 -7.59 26.51
N VAL A 644 -16.87 -8.53 25.60
CA VAL A 644 -17.50 -9.81 25.94
C VAL A 644 -16.49 -10.63 26.74
N ALA A 645 -16.75 -10.84 28.04
CA ALA A 645 -15.79 -11.42 28.97
C ALA A 645 -15.33 -12.83 28.59
N THR A 646 -16.26 -13.67 28.12
CA THR A 646 -15.92 -15.01 27.63
C THR A 646 -16.54 -15.25 26.26
N PHE A 647 -15.78 -15.78 25.31
CA PHE A 647 -16.26 -16.27 24.02
C PHE A 647 -15.59 -17.61 23.71
N ALA A 648 -16.36 -18.70 23.74
CA ALA A 648 -15.84 -20.05 23.74
C ALA A 648 -16.67 -20.99 22.85
N LYS A 649 -16.05 -22.12 22.47
CA LYS A 649 -16.74 -23.25 21.86
C LYS A 649 -17.56 -23.97 22.94
N LYS A 650 -18.88 -24.05 22.77
CA LYS A 650 -19.78 -24.84 23.62
C LYS A 650 -19.80 -26.32 23.24
N SER A 651 -19.93 -26.61 21.95
CA SER A 651 -19.91 -27.98 21.41
C SER A 651 -19.50 -27.96 19.93
N ALA A 652 -19.07 -29.12 19.44
CA ALA A 652 -18.77 -29.36 18.04
C ALA A 652 -19.53 -30.60 17.55
N THR A 653 -19.73 -30.67 16.25
CA THR A 653 -19.97 -31.91 15.52
C THR A 653 -18.99 -31.95 14.34
N SER A 654 -19.05 -32.99 13.51
CA SER A 654 -18.26 -33.05 12.28
C SER A 654 -18.66 -32.02 11.22
N SER A 655 -19.80 -31.32 11.40
CA SER A 655 -20.32 -30.37 10.43
C SER A 655 -20.82 -29.05 11.02
N SER A 656 -20.67 -28.85 12.33
CA SER A 656 -21.14 -27.65 13.02
C SER A 656 -20.31 -27.27 14.24
N LEU A 657 -20.36 -25.99 14.61
CA LEU A 657 -19.80 -25.45 15.83
C LEU A 657 -20.85 -24.65 16.57
N THR A 658 -21.08 -24.95 17.84
CA THR A 658 -21.90 -24.10 18.71
C THR A 658 -20.99 -23.21 19.55
N LEU A 659 -21.11 -21.91 19.33
CA LEU A 659 -20.40 -20.85 20.03
C LEU A 659 -21.23 -20.38 21.24
N GLN A 660 -20.57 -20.00 22.33
CA GLN A 660 -21.18 -19.45 23.52
C GLN A 660 -20.38 -18.27 24.06
N TRP A 661 -21.07 -17.29 24.62
CA TRP A 661 -20.43 -16.17 25.29
C TRP A 661 -21.10 -15.78 26.61
N SER A 662 -20.44 -14.93 27.39
CA SER A 662 -20.99 -14.38 28.63
C SER A 662 -21.99 -13.26 28.32
N LYS A 663 -23.10 -13.20 29.09
CA LYS A 663 -23.99 -12.04 29.08
C LYS A 663 -23.21 -10.77 29.48
N ASN A 664 -23.44 -9.69 28.75
CA ASN A 664 -22.85 -8.38 28.96
C ASN A 664 -23.97 -7.45 29.39
N ALA A 665 -23.98 -7.06 30.67
CA ALA A 665 -25.05 -6.25 31.25
C ALA A 665 -25.16 -4.85 30.64
N SER A 666 -24.07 -4.33 30.05
CA SER A 666 -24.03 -3.01 29.43
C SER A 666 -24.48 -3.00 27.96
N ALA A 667 -24.60 -4.17 27.33
CA ALA A 667 -24.91 -4.32 25.91
C ALA A 667 -26.42 -4.37 25.62
N SER A 668 -26.83 -3.87 24.46
CA SER A 668 -28.14 -4.13 23.84
C SER A 668 -28.14 -5.44 23.04
N GLY A 669 -26.99 -5.87 22.52
CA GLY A 669 -26.84 -7.15 21.83
C GLY A 669 -25.40 -7.41 21.38
N TYR A 670 -25.23 -8.37 20.47
CA TYR A 670 -23.95 -8.85 19.98
C TYR A 670 -23.90 -8.98 18.47
N ILE A 671 -22.72 -8.84 17.91
CA ILE A 671 -22.41 -9.16 16.51
C ILE A 671 -21.33 -10.24 16.51
N VAL A 672 -21.60 -11.37 15.87
CA VAL A 672 -20.65 -12.48 15.66
C VAL A 672 -20.27 -12.55 14.20
N GLU A 673 -18.98 -12.68 13.94
CA GLU A 673 -18.39 -12.75 12.60
C GLU A 673 -17.51 -14.00 12.47
N GLN A 674 -17.47 -14.56 11.26
CA GLN A 674 -16.61 -15.67 10.87
C GLN A 674 -15.59 -15.20 9.83
N TYR A 675 -14.35 -15.66 9.94
CA TYR A 675 -13.33 -15.42 8.92
C TYR A 675 -13.51 -16.39 7.74
N LYS A 676 -13.71 -15.85 6.52
CA LYS A 676 -13.93 -16.63 5.29
C LYS A 676 -13.40 -15.88 4.07
N GLY A 677 -12.50 -16.50 3.30
CA GLY A 677 -11.98 -15.95 2.03
C GLY A 677 -11.25 -14.62 2.18
N GLY A 678 -10.37 -14.50 3.18
CA GLY A 678 -9.58 -13.27 3.42
C GLY A 678 -10.31 -12.15 4.17
N LYS A 679 -11.61 -12.31 4.48
CA LYS A 679 -12.43 -11.27 5.13
C LYS A 679 -13.31 -11.79 6.26
N TRP A 680 -13.75 -10.88 7.15
CA TRP A 680 -14.71 -11.16 8.21
C TRP A 680 -16.14 -10.99 7.71
N THR A 681 -16.98 -12.01 7.90
CA THR A 681 -18.39 -12.00 7.49
C THR A 681 -19.29 -12.09 8.72
N GLN A 682 -20.26 -11.18 8.85
CA GLN A 682 -21.26 -11.24 9.93
C GLN A 682 -22.17 -12.45 9.75
N ILE A 683 -22.19 -13.31 10.77
CA ILE A 683 -23.02 -14.53 10.82
C ILE A 683 -24.17 -14.42 11.82
N LEU A 684 -24.10 -13.48 12.75
CA LEU A 684 -25.17 -13.19 13.70
C LEU A 684 -25.15 -11.73 14.14
N LYS A 685 -26.34 -11.15 14.27
CA LYS A 685 -26.59 -9.94 15.08
C LYS A 685 -27.78 -10.23 15.99
N THR A 686 -27.58 -10.22 17.31
CA THR A 686 -28.68 -10.48 18.25
C THR A 686 -29.51 -9.22 18.46
N ALA A 687 -30.82 -9.36 18.70
CA ALA A 687 -31.70 -8.24 19.02
C ALA A 687 -31.67 -7.85 20.52
N ASP A 688 -31.14 -8.74 21.36
CA ASP A 688 -31.06 -8.57 22.80
C ASP A 688 -29.71 -9.07 23.36
N ASN A 689 -29.49 -8.80 24.65
CA ASN A 689 -28.34 -9.28 25.41
C ASN A 689 -28.60 -10.60 26.17
N LYS A 690 -29.72 -11.27 25.92
CA LYS A 690 -30.07 -12.56 26.54
C LYS A 690 -29.59 -13.73 25.68
N THR A 691 -29.56 -13.55 24.37
CA THR A 691 -29.06 -14.52 23.41
C THR A 691 -27.54 -14.61 23.53
N VAL A 692 -27.05 -15.75 24.04
CA VAL A 692 -25.64 -15.98 24.38
C VAL A 692 -25.02 -17.20 23.72
N THR A 693 -25.69 -17.77 22.72
CA THR A 693 -25.21 -18.93 21.96
C THR A 693 -25.58 -18.84 20.48
N HIS A 694 -24.78 -19.46 19.61
CA HIS A 694 -25.06 -19.56 18.18
C HIS A 694 -24.42 -20.78 17.55
N THR A 695 -25.16 -21.51 16.71
CA THR A 695 -24.65 -22.69 16.00
C THR A 695 -24.40 -22.37 14.53
N VAL A 696 -23.16 -22.59 14.10
CA VAL A 696 -22.69 -22.44 12.72
C VAL A 696 -22.66 -23.82 12.07
N ASN A 697 -23.41 -23.99 10.98
CA ASN A 697 -23.55 -25.27 10.27
C ASN A 697 -22.78 -25.27 8.94
N GLY A 698 -22.71 -26.44 8.28
CA GLY A 698 -22.11 -26.57 6.95
C GLY A 698 -20.59 -26.48 6.95
N LEU A 699 -19.96 -26.83 8.06
CA LEU A 699 -18.51 -26.79 8.25
C LEU A 699 -17.88 -28.13 7.85
N ALA A 700 -16.62 -28.10 7.43
CA ALA A 700 -15.85 -29.31 7.14
C ALA A 700 -15.37 -29.95 8.44
N ALA A 701 -15.29 -31.28 8.48
CA ALA A 701 -14.87 -32.04 9.65
C ALA A 701 -13.37 -31.89 9.94
N GLY A 702 -12.99 -31.82 11.23
CA GLY A 702 -11.60 -31.66 11.67
C GLY A 702 -10.94 -30.34 11.28
N THR A 703 -11.72 -29.32 10.91
CA THR A 703 -11.23 -28.04 10.39
C THR A 703 -11.36 -26.95 11.46
N THR A 704 -10.31 -26.15 11.62
CA THR A 704 -10.31 -24.97 12.50
C THR A 704 -10.99 -23.80 11.79
N TYR A 705 -11.96 -23.19 12.46
CA TYR A 705 -12.62 -21.96 12.04
C TYR A 705 -12.37 -20.85 13.05
N THR A 706 -12.20 -19.63 12.56
CA THR A 706 -11.95 -18.45 13.39
C THR A 706 -13.17 -17.54 13.41
N PHE A 707 -13.59 -17.15 14.61
CA PHE A 707 -14.72 -16.28 14.89
C PHE A 707 -14.26 -15.08 15.71
N ARG A 708 -15.03 -13.99 15.64
CA ARG A 708 -14.91 -12.88 16.56
C ARG A 708 -16.28 -12.33 16.94
N ILE A 709 -16.40 -11.79 18.15
CA ILE A 709 -17.64 -11.21 18.68
C ILE A 709 -17.37 -9.81 19.23
N LYS A 710 -18.29 -8.88 19.01
CA LYS A 710 -18.34 -7.59 19.71
C LYS A 710 -19.73 -7.37 20.30
N ALA A 711 -19.79 -6.71 21.45
CA ALA A 711 -21.03 -6.23 22.03
C ALA A 711 -21.39 -4.87 21.39
N TYR A 712 -22.68 -4.60 21.26
CA TYR A 712 -23.17 -3.29 20.86
C TYR A 712 -24.22 -2.78 21.85
N LYS A 713 -24.33 -1.46 21.98
CA LYS A 713 -25.37 -0.80 22.75
C LYS A 713 -25.93 0.37 21.95
N THR A 714 -27.25 0.46 21.86
CA THR A 714 -27.93 1.58 21.22
C THR A 714 -28.41 2.55 22.30
N VAL A 715 -28.00 3.82 22.19
CA VAL A 715 -28.43 4.91 23.08
C VAL A 715 -28.92 6.05 22.19
N GLY A 716 -30.23 6.27 22.14
CA GLY A 716 -30.83 7.18 21.15
C GLY A 716 -30.57 6.70 19.72
N SER A 717 -30.05 7.58 18.86
CA SER A 717 -29.64 7.26 17.48
C SER A 717 -28.20 6.73 17.37
N THR A 718 -27.42 6.72 18.45
CA THR A 718 -26.02 6.33 18.44
C THR A 718 -25.83 4.87 18.83
N VAL A 719 -25.01 4.13 18.08
CA VAL A 719 -24.61 2.76 18.41
C VAL A 719 -23.16 2.75 18.88
N LEU A 720 -22.95 2.28 20.10
CA LEU A 720 -21.64 2.11 20.74
C LEU A 720 -21.24 0.64 20.63
N TYR A 721 -19.95 0.37 20.39
CA TYR A 721 -19.42 -0.98 20.28
C TYR A 721 -18.34 -1.24 21.34
N SER A 722 -18.15 -2.50 21.68
CA SER A 722 -16.94 -2.99 22.36
C SER A 722 -15.86 -3.34 21.34
N ASP A 723 -14.65 -3.65 21.81
CA ASP A 723 -13.66 -4.33 20.97
C ASP A 723 -14.10 -5.77 20.67
N TYR A 724 -13.38 -6.39 19.74
CA TYR A 724 -13.60 -7.78 19.36
C TYR A 724 -12.90 -8.77 20.30
N THR A 725 -13.63 -9.78 20.75
CA THR A 725 -13.08 -10.99 21.36
C THR A 725 -13.01 -12.10 20.31
N ARG A 726 -11.86 -12.78 20.17
CA ARG A 726 -11.63 -13.79 19.12
C ARG A 726 -11.73 -15.21 19.68
N LEU A 727 -12.12 -16.16 18.83
CA LEU A 727 -12.19 -17.59 19.13
C LEU A 727 -11.78 -18.40 17.90
N ALA A 728 -10.77 -19.26 18.04
CA ALA A 728 -10.52 -20.35 17.11
C ALA A 728 -11.18 -21.62 17.64
N ALA A 729 -11.99 -22.29 16.83
CA ALA A 729 -12.71 -23.49 17.22
C ALA A 729 -12.65 -24.55 16.11
N VAL A 730 -12.39 -25.80 16.50
CA VAL A 730 -12.25 -26.94 15.58
C VAL A 730 -13.51 -27.81 15.61
N THR A 731 -14.01 -28.18 14.43
CA THR A 731 -15.07 -29.20 14.27
C THR A 731 -14.54 -30.58 14.66
N ASP A 732 -15.44 -31.48 15.05
CA ASP A 732 -15.02 -32.84 15.35
C ASP A 732 -14.56 -33.56 14.07
N LYS A 733 -13.66 -34.54 14.21
CA LYS A 733 -13.29 -35.41 13.10
C LYS A 733 -14.42 -36.38 12.79
N THR A 734 -14.51 -36.87 11.56
CA THR A 734 -15.35 -38.03 11.24
C THR A 734 -14.77 -39.26 11.92
N THR A 735 -15.59 -39.95 12.73
CA THR A 735 -15.20 -41.20 13.40
C THR A 735 -15.00 -42.31 12.37
N GLN A 736 -13.83 -42.93 12.40
CA GLN A 736 -13.53 -44.12 11.61
C GLN A 736 -14.48 -45.28 12.01
N PRO A 737 -15.17 -45.92 11.07
CA PRO A 737 -15.93 -47.12 11.37
C PRO A 737 -14.99 -48.25 11.83
N GLY A 738 -15.44 -49.07 12.78
CA GLY A 738 -14.75 -50.32 13.09
C GLY A 738 -14.73 -51.28 11.88
N ASN A 739 -13.90 -52.30 11.94
CA ASN A 739 -13.87 -53.34 10.90
C ASN A 739 -15.23 -54.06 10.80
N VAL A 740 -15.54 -54.60 9.63
CA VAL A 740 -16.76 -55.37 9.41
C VAL A 740 -16.67 -56.68 10.22
N ALA A 741 -17.45 -56.78 11.30
CA ALA A 741 -17.29 -57.83 12.31
C ALA A 741 -17.42 -59.27 11.77
N SER A 742 -18.22 -59.48 10.72
CA SER A 742 -18.30 -60.78 10.03
C SER A 742 -18.43 -60.57 8.52
N PHE A 743 -17.66 -61.30 7.73
CA PHE A 743 -17.78 -61.37 6.28
C PHE A 743 -17.70 -62.83 5.83
N ALA A 744 -18.81 -63.35 5.32
CA ALA A 744 -18.99 -64.78 5.09
C ALA A 744 -19.69 -65.07 3.76
N ARG A 745 -19.55 -66.31 3.28
CA ARG A 745 -20.34 -66.84 2.18
C ARG A 745 -21.71 -67.25 2.70
N LYS A 746 -22.79 -66.67 2.15
CA LYS A 746 -24.18 -67.02 2.43
C LYS A 746 -24.63 -68.27 1.66
N SER A 747 -24.33 -68.31 0.36
CA SER A 747 -24.68 -69.43 -0.52
C SER A 747 -23.75 -69.48 -1.74
N ALA A 748 -23.69 -70.64 -2.39
CA ALA A 748 -22.91 -70.86 -3.60
C ALA A 748 -23.75 -71.62 -4.64
N THR A 749 -23.51 -71.32 -5.90
CA THR A 749 -23.87 -72.19 -7.03
C THR A 749 -22.59 -72.58 -7.77
N SER A 750 -22.72 -73.32 -8.87
CA SER A 750 -21.59 -73.59 -9.77
C SER A 750 -21.06 -72.34 -10.48
N SER A 751 -21.80 -71.23 -10.48
CA SER A 751 -21.44 -70.01 -11.22
C SER A 751 -21.58 -68.70 -10.45
N SER A 752 -21.95 -68.76 -9.16
CA SER A 752 -22.15 -67.57 -8.34
C SER A 752 -21.82 -67.80 -6.86
N LEU A 753 -21.49 -66.71 -6.18
CA LEU A 753 -21.29 -66.65 -4.73
C LEU A 753 -22.12 -65.50 -4.15
N THR A 754 -22.99 -65.81 -3.19
CA THR A 754 -23.65 -64.77 -2.38
C THR A 754 -22.84 -64.54 -1.12
N LEU A 755 -22.36 -63.32 -0.96
CA LEU A 755 -21.61 -62.83 0.19
C LEU A 755 -22.56 -62.16 1.17
N GLN A 756 -22.27 -62.25 2.46
CA GLN A 756 -23.01 -61.58 3.54
C GLN A 756 -22.05 -61.00 4.57
N TRP A 757 -22.44 -59.89 5.19
CA TRP A 757 -21.66 -59.25 6.25
C TRP A 757 -22.52 -58.67 7.37
N ALA A 758 -21.91 -58.37 8.51
CA ALA A 758 -22.58 -57.72 9.63
C ALA A 758 -22.77 -56.22 9.36
N LYS A 759 -23.92 -55.67 9.77
CA LYS A 759 -24.17 -54.22 9.74
C LYS A 759 -23.24 -53.52 10.74
N ASN A 760 -22.55 -52.47 10.29
CA ASN A 760 -21.78 -51.56 11.12
C ASN A 760 -22.58 -50.27 11.35
N ALA A 761 -22.95 -50.00 12.61
CA ALA A 761 -23.78 -48.85 12.98
C ALA A 761 -23.10 -47.50 12.71
N ASN A 762 -21.76 -47.45 12.78
CA ASN A 762 -20.96 -46.24 12.58
C ASN A 762 -20.56 -46.03 11.11
N ALA A 763 -20.96 -46.93 10.21
CA ALA A 763 -20.70 -46.82 8.78
C ALA A 763 -21.87 -46.12 8.06
N THR A 764 -21.56 -45.37 7.01
CA THR A 764 -22.52 -44.90 6.01
C THR A 764 -22.58 -45.83 4.80
N GLY A 765 -21.63 -46.76 4.64
CA GLY A 765 -21.64 -47.80 3.60
C GLY A 765 -20.44 -48.74 3.66
N TYR A 766 -20.31 -49.59 2.65
CA TYR A 766 -19.28 -50.62 2.49
C TYR A 766 -18.76 -50.67 1.05
N ALA A 767 -17.48 -51.03 0.91
CA ALA A 767 -16.83 -51.34 -0.37
C ALA A 767 -16.30 -52.78 -0.35
N ILE A 768 -16.65 -53.58 -1.37
CA ILE A 768 -16.18 -54.96 -1.55
C ILE A 768 -15.30 -55.03 -2.78
N GLU A 769 -14.18 -55.71 -2.64
CA GLU A 769 -13.23 -55.95 -3.71
C GLU A 769 -12.98 -57.45 -3.89
N ARG A 770 -12.78 -57.88 -5.14
CA ARG A 770 -12.37 -59.23 -5.51
C ARG A 770 -10.92 -59.20 -5.98
N TYR A 771 -10.14 -60.21 -5.59
CA TYR A 771 -8.79 -60.38 -6.11
C TYR A 771 -8.86 -60.98 -7.52
N THR A 772 -8.29 -60.31 -8.52
CA THR A 772 -8.33 -60.71 -9.93
C THR A 772 -7.06 -60.26 -10.63
N GLY A 773 -6.32 -61.19 -11.23
CA GLY A 773 -5.11 -60.88 -12.01
C GLY A 773 -4.01 -60.15 -11.22
N GLY A 774 -3.78 -60.54 -9.96
CA GLY A 774 -2.74 -59.94 -9.10
C GLY A 774 -3.16 -58.67 -8.34
N LYS A 775 -4.33 -58.09 -8.64
CA LYS A 775 -4.82 -56.84 -8.02
C LYS A 775 -6.21 -56.99 -7.40
N TRP A 776 -6.55 -56.07 -6.51
CA TRP A 776 -7.89 -55.94 -5.94
C TRP A 776 -8.75 -55.05 -6.84
N VAL A 777 -9.95 -55.51 -7.19
CA VAL A 777 -10.90 -54.80 -8.05
C VAL A 777 -12.19 -54.59 -7.26
N GLU A 778 -12.65 -53.35 -7.13
CA GLU A 778 -13.93 -53.03 -6.48
C GLU A 778 -15.09 -53.59 -7.30
N ILE A 779 -15.90 -54.43 -6.67
CA ILE A 779 -17.05 -55.10 -7.28
C ILE A 779 -18.39 -54.60 -6.70
N LEU A 780 -18.35 -53.90 -5.57
CA LEU A 780 -19.52 -53.29 -4.97
C LEU A 780 -19.13 -52.09 -4.11
N ARG A 781 -19.88 -50.99 -4.25
CA ARG A 781 -19.95 -49.90 -3.28
C ARG A 781 -21.40 -49.65 -2.93
N THR A 782 -21.73 -49.70 -1.65
CA THR A 782 -23.11 -49.54 -1.17
C THR A 782 -23.41 -48.08 -0.85
N ALA A 783 -24.64 -47.63 -1.12
CA ALA A 783 -25.07 -46.25 -0.85
C ALA A 783 -25.48 -46.00 0.62
N ASN A 784 -25.67 -47.07 1.40
CA ASN A 784 -26.09 -47.02 2.79
C ASN A 784 -25.54 -48.24 3.56
N ASN A 785 -25.70 -48.22 4.89
CA ASN A 785 -25.23 -49.30 5.77
C ASN A 785 -26.24 -50.43 5.97
N ALA A 786 -27.42 -50.37 5.35
CA ALA A 786 -28.47 -51.38 5.46
C ALA A 786 -28.25 -52.54 4.48
N THR A 787 -27.61 -52.30 3.33
CA THR A 787 -27.23 -53.36 2.39
C THR A 787 -26.11 -54.22 2.99
N VAL A 788 -26.44 -55.50 3.27
CA VAL A 788 -25.54 -56.45 3.96
C VAL A 788 -25.30 -57.77 3.20
N THR A 789 -25.72 -57.84 1.93
CA THR A 789 -25.52 -59.02 1.07
C THR A 789 -25.22 -58.63 -0.38
N HIS A 790 -24.46 -59.46 -1.10
CA HIS A 790 -24.18 -59.25 -2.53
C HIS A 790 -23.90 -60.57 -3.26
N THR A 791 -24.52 -60.78 -4.42
CA THR A 791 -24.28 -61.96 -5.26
C THR A 791 -23.32 -61.62 -6.40
N VAL A 792 -22.18 -62.33 -6.43
CA VAL A 792 -21.17 -62.26 -7.48
C VAL A 792 -21.44 -63.37 -8.49
N ASN A 793 -21.75 -63.01 -9.74
CA ASN A 793 -22.08 -63.94 -10.83
C ASN A 793 -20.89 -64.17 -11.77
N GLY A 794 -21.05 -65.12 -12.70
CA GLY A 794 -20.07 -65.38 -13.78
C GLY A 794 -18.78 -66.02 -13.30
N LEU A 795 -18.84 -66.79 -12.20
CA LEU A 795 -17.71 -67.47 -11.60
C LEU A 795 -17.53 -68.88 -12.19
N ALA A 796 -16.29 -69.38 -12.20
CA ALA A 796 -16.00 -70.74 -12.65
C ALA A 796 -16.38 -71.76 -11.57
N ALA A 797 -16.89 -72.92 -11.96
CA ALA A 797 -17.31 -73.99 -11.04
C ALA A 797 -16.14 -74.56 -10.25
N GLY A 798 -16.38 -74.91 -8.98
CA GLY A 798 -15.36 -75.46 -8.08
C GLY A 798 -14.17 -74.53 -7.83
N THR A 799 -14.26 -73.23 -8.11
CA THR A 799 -13.13 -72.29 -8.02
C THR A 799 -13.22 -71.45 -6.76
N THR A 800 -12.09 -71.29 -6.07
CA THR A 800 -11.98 -70.42 -4.88
C THR A 800 -11.66 -68.99 -5.32
N TYR A 801 -12.46 -68.05 -4.84
CA TYR A 801 -12.28 -66.61 -5.04
C TYR A 801 -11.99 -65.92 -3.71
N THR A 802 -11.10 -64.94 -3.73
CA THR A 802 -10.77 -64.13 -2.55
C THR A 802 -11.40 -62.75 -2.67
N PHE A 803 -12.12 -62.36 -1.62
CA PHE A 803 -12.79 -61.08 -1.47
C PHE A 803 -12.24 -60.35 -0.25
N ARG A 804 -12.37 -59.02 -0.25
CA ARG A 804 -12.19 -58.19 0.95
C ARG A 804 -13.25 -57.11 1.02
N ILE A 805 -13.66 -56.74 2.23
CA ILE A 805 -14.66 -55.71 2.50
C ILE A 805 -14.12 -54.70 3.51
N ARG A 806 -14.45 -53.42 3.34
CA ARG A 806 -14.24 -52.38 4.36
C ARG A 806 -15.50 -51.53 4.51
N ALA A 807 -15.73 -51.01 5.71
CA ALA A 807 -16.78 -50.03 6.00
C ALA A 807 -16.26 -48.60 5.80
N PHE A 808 -17.13 -47.66 5.48
CA PHE A 808 -16.79 -46.24 5.39
C PHE A 808 -17.84 -45.34 6.03
N ASN A 809 -17.41 -44.20 6.57
CA ASN A 809 -18.25 -43.10 7.05
C ASN A 809 -17.71 -41.78 6.51
N GLY A 810 -18.36 -41.26 5.48
CA GLY A 810 -17.80 -40.16 4.67
C GLY A 810 -16.45 -40.56 4.06
N SER A 811 -15.40 -39.81 4.38
CA SER A 811 -14.02 -40.05 3.92
C SER A 811 -13.22 -41.03 4.79
N ALA A 812 -13.74 -41.44 5.95
CA ALA A 812 -13.04 -42.36 6.86
C ALA A 812 -13.36 -43.82 6.52
N TYR A 813 -12.33 -44.68 6.46
CA TYR A 813 -12.43 -46.10 6.10
C TYR A 813 -11.94 -47.01 7.22
N SER A 814 -12.61 -48.13 7.47
CA SER A 814 -12.08 -49.22 8.30
C SER A 814 -10.96 -49.98 7.57
N ASP A 815 -10.25 -50.87 8.28
CA ASP A 815 -9.41 -51.87 7.62
C ASP A 815 -10.27 -52.91 6.89
N TYR A 816 -9.60 -53.70 6.05
CA TYR A 816 -10.24 -54.75 5.26
C TYR A 816 -10.42 -56.05 6.06
N THR A 817 -11.61 -56.64 5.96
CA THR A 817 -11.88 -58.04 6.35
C THR A 817 -11.88 -58.92 5.11
N ARG A 818 -11.20 -60.07 5.15
CA ARG A 818 -11.00 -60.95 3.98
C ARG A 818 -11.87 -62.20 4.05
N LEU A 819 -12.27 -62.72 2.89
CA LEU A 819 -13.04 -63.95 2.75
C LEU A 819 -12.53 -64.72 1.53
N ALA A 820 -12.16 -65.99 1.71
CA ALA A 820 -12.01 -66.93 0.61
C ALA A 820 -13.29 -67.78 0.51
N ALA A 821 -13.91 -67.83 -0.65
CA ALA A 821 -15.16 -68.56 -0.87
C ALA A 821 -15.11 -69.36 -2.19
N THR A 822 -15.58 -70.59 -2.14
CA THR A 822 -15.53 -71.55 -3.26
C THR A 822 -16.92 -71.77 -3.85
N THR A 823 -17.02 -71.74 -5.17
CA THR A 823 -18.24 -72.13 -5.91
C THR A 823 -18.42 -73.65 -5.87
N LEU A 824 -19.67 -74.11 -6.01
CA LEU A 824 -19.94 -75.56 -6.05
C LEU A 824 -19.35 -76.19 -7.32
N PRO A 825 -19.04 -77.50 -7.30
CA PRO A 825 -18.73 -78.23 -8.53
C PRO A 825 -19.90 -78.14 -9.53
N SER A 826 -19.62 -78.27 -10.82
CA SER A 826 -20.67 -78.43 -11.82
C SER A 826 -21.43 -79.75 -11.61
N ASN A 827 -22.67 -79.83 -12.09
CA ASN A 827 -23.43 -81.07 -12.07
C ASN A 827 -22.73 -82.11 -12.96
N VAL A 828 -22.89 -83.39 -12.61
CA VAL A 828 -22.34 -84.49 -13.42
C VAL A 828 -23.11 -84.58 -14.74
N THR A 829 -22.37 -84.63 -15.84
CA THR A 829 -22.93 -84.81 -17.19
C THR A 829 -22.74 -86.25 -17.66
N SER A 830 -23.55 -86.64 -18.64
CA SER A 830 -23.49 -87.96 -19.30
C SER A 830 -23.64 -89.15 -18.33
N PHE A 831 -24.45 -89.02 -17.27
CA PHE A 831 -24.73 -90.13 -16.36
C PHE A 831 -25.68 -91.12 -17.04
N ILE A 832 -25.14 -92.25 -17.50
CA ILE A 832 -25.81 -93.22 -18.37
C ILE A 832 -25.62 -94.67 -17.92
N LYS A 833 -26.50 -95.56 -18.38
CA LYS A 833 -26.28 -97.02 -18.39
C LYS A 833 -25.29 -97.33 -19.52
N LYS A 834 -24.09 -97.81 -19.20
CA LYS A 834 -23.09 -98.24 -20.18
C LYS A 834 -23.35 -99.64 -20.70
N SER A 835 -23.70 -100.57 -19.81
CA SER A 835 -24.09 -101.94 -20.12
C SER A 835 -24.87 -102.57 -18.96
N GLY A 836 -25.59 -103.67 -19.20
CA GLY A 836 -26.31 -104.42 -18.17
C GLY A 836 -26.18 -105.92 -18.38
N THR A 837 -26.66 -106.69 -17.41
CA THR A 837 -27.00 -108.11 -17.52
C THR A 837 -28.31 -108.35 -16.77
N ALA A 838 -28.80 -109.59 -16.74
CA ALA A 838 -29.98 -109.97 -15.95
C ALA A 838 -29.87 -109.66 -14.43
N SER A 839 -28.66 -109.41 -13.90
CA SER A 839 -28.46 -109.14 -12.46
C SER A 839 -27.50 -108.00 -12.12
N THR A 840 -26.95 -107.31 -13.13
CA THR A 840 -25.99 -106.23 -12.92
C THR A 840 -26.19 -105.04 -13.86
N LEU A 841 -25.83 -103.84 -13.40
CA LEU A 841 -25.81 -102.61 -14.20
C LEU A 841 -24.43 -101.95 -14.07
N ASN A 842 -23.84 -101.56 -15.20
CA ASN A 842 -22.64 -100.74 -15.23
C ASN A 842 -23.02 -99.30 -15.61
N LEU A 843 -22.93 -98.40 -14.64
CA LEU A 843 -23.18 -96.98 -14.82
C LEU A 843 -21.89 -96.26 -15.21
N HIS A 844 -22.01 -95.20 -16.02
CA HIS A 844 -20.90 -94.38 -16.48
C HIS A 844 -21.27 -92.89 -16.48
N TRP A 845 -20.28 -92.01 -16.30
CA TRP A 845 -20.45 -90.55 -16.40
C TRP A 845 -19.20 -89.87 -16.97
N ALA A 846 -19.35 -88.61 -17.41
CA ALA A 846 -18.21 -87.82 -17.85
C ALA A 846 -17.35 -87.36 -16.66
N LYS A 847 -16.02 -87.28 -16.87
CA LYS A 847 -15.11 -86.70 -15.88
C LYS A 847 -15.46 -85.22 -15.64
N ASN A 848 -15.68 -84.86 -14.38
CA ASN A 848 -15.91 -83.50 -13.94
C ASN A 848 -14.62 -82.90 -13.35
N ASN A 849 -14.00 -81.97 -14.09
CA ASN A 849 -12.76 -81.31 -13.69
C ASN A 849 -12.92 -80.36 -12.48
N SER A 850 -14.14 -79.95 -12.14
CA SER A 850 -14.42 -79.13 -10.96
C SER A 850 -14.57 -79.94 -9.67
N ALA A 851 -14.63 -81.27 -9.76
CA ALA A 851 -14.85 -82.19 -8.65
C ALA A 851 -13.54 -82.86 -8.19
N THR A 852 -13.50 -83.30 -6.94
CA THR A 852 -12.48 -84.23 -6.41
C THR A 852 -13.00 -85.67 -6.34
N GLY A 853 -14.31 -85.87 -6.39
CA GLY A 853 -14.93 -87.20 -6.33
C GLY A 853 -16.41 -87.19 -6.68
N TYR A 854 -17.05 -88.36 -6.58
CA TYR A 854 -18.49 -88.53 -6.86
C TYR A 854 -19.16 -89.41 -5.81
N VAL A 855 -20.43 -89.13 -5.55
CA VAL A 855 -21.31 -90.01 -4.78
C VAL A 855 -22.41 -90.51 -5.71
N VAL A 856 -22.55 -91.84 -5.82
CA VAL A 856 -23.66 -92.49 -6.54
C VAL A 856 -24.57 -93.14 -5.52
N GLU A 857 -25.87 -92.91 -5.68
CA GLU A 857 -26.91 -93.46 -4.82
C GLU A 857 -27.96 -94.18 -5.66
N GLN A 858 -28.46 -95.29 -5.13
CA GLN A 858 -29.59 -96.04 -5.69
C GLN A 858 -30.85 -95.77 -4.87
N TYR A 859 -31.98 -95.60 -5.54
CA TYR A 859 -33.27 -95.51 -4.86
C TYR A 859 -33.76 -96.93 -4.50
N LYS A 860 -33.92 -97.20 -3.20
CA LYS A 860 -34.34 -98.51 -2.68
C LYS A 860 -35.22 -98.32 -1.44
N GLY A 861 -36.41 -98.94 -1.45
CA GLY A 861 -37.31 -98.95 -0.29
C GLY A 861 -37.75 -97.55 0.17
N GLY A 862 -38.04 -96.65 -0.77
CA GLY A 862 -38.50 -95.29 -0.47
C GLY A 862 -37.39 -94.28 -0.12
N LYS A 863 -36.11 -94.68 -0.11
CA LYS A 863 -34.98 -93.81 0.23
C LYS A 863 -33.79 -93.99 -0.71
N TRP A 864 -32.92 -92.97 -0.76
CA TRP A 864 -31.64 -93.04 -1.46
C TRP A 864 -30.60 -93.73 -0.59
N THR A 865 -29.87 -94.68 -1.17
CA THR A 865 -28.80 -95.42 -0.50
C THR A 865 -27.51 -95.25 -1.29
N GLN A 866 -26.44 -94.79 -0.64
CA GLN A 866 -25.12 -94.66 -1.27
C GLN A 866 -24.58 -96.03 -1.66
N ILE A 867 -24.21 -96.16 -2.94
CA ILE A 867 -23.62 -97.37 -3.52
C ILE A 867 -22.19 -97.15 -3.98
N LEU A 868 -21.76 -95.90 -4.15
CA LEU A 868 -20.37 -95.54 -4.42
C LEU A 868 -20.02 -94.19 -3.79
N ASN A 869 -18.84 -94.12 -3.17
CA ASN A 869 -18.15 -92.88 -2.86
C ASN A 869 -16.77 -92.91 -3.53
N ALA A 870 -16.69 -92.36 -4.74
CA ALA A 870 -15.46 -92.27 -5.50
C ALA A 870 -14.63 -91.09 -4.99
N THR A 871 -13.44 -91.36 -4.44
CA THR A 871 -12.50 -90.36 -3.90
C THR A 871 -11.59 -89.73 -4.95
N SER A 872 -11.77 -90.09 -6.22
CA SER A 872 -11.05 -89.54 -7.36
C SER A 872 -12.01 -89.12 -8.46
N ASN A 873 -11.78 -87.95 -9.04
CA ASN A 873 -12.54 -87.47 -10.19
C ASN A 873 -12.28 -88.28 -11.48
N ALA A 874 -11.27 -89.14 -11.48
CA ALA A 874 -10.97 -90.08 -12.55
C ALA A 874 -11.83 -91.34 -12.52
N THR A 875 -12.45 -91.67 -11.37
CA THR A 875 -13.40 -92.78 -11.28
C THR A 875 -14.71 -92.38 -11.95
N VAL A 876 -14.97 -92.94 -13.13
CA VAL A 876 -16.10 -92.57 -14.00
C VAL A 876 -17.09 -93.71 -14.24
N THR A 877 -17.04 -94.77 -13.43
CA THR A 877 -17.92 -95.94 -13.55
C THR A 877 -18.36 -96.47 -12.19
N CYS A 878 -19.52 -97.11 -12.15
CA CYS A 878 -20.04 -97.81 -10.97
C CYS A 878 -20.73 -99.10 -11.41
N ARG A 879 -20.28 -100.26 -10.92
CA ARG A 879 -20.95 -101.54 -11.15
C ARG A 879 -21.88 -101.83 -9.98
N VAL A 880 -23.16 -102.07 -10.29
CA VAL A 880 -24.20 -102.42 -9.33
C VAL A 880 -24.61 -103.86 -9.57
N SER A 881 -24.62 -104.69 -8.53
CA SER A 881 -24.92 -106.12 -8.62
C SER A 881 -26.07 -106.52 -7.69
N GLY A 882 -26.57 -107.76 -7.84
CA GLY A 882 -27.67 -108.29 -7.02
C GLY A 882 -29.04 -107.73 -7.41
N LEU A 883 -29.20 -107.33 -8.67
CA LEU A 883 -30.44 -106.79 -9.22
C LEU A 883 -31.32 -107.93 -9.77
N LYS A 884 -32.64 -107.75 -9.71
CA LYS A 884 -33.63 -108.62 -10.37
C LYS A 884 -33.69 -108.32 -11.88
N ALA A 885 -33.80 -109.37 -12.70
CA ALA A 885 -33.93 -109.28 -14.16
C ALA A 885 -35.17 -108.48 -14.60
N GLY A 886 -35.11 -107.87 -15.79
CA GLY A 886 -36.20 -107.04 -16.34
C GLY A 886 -36.74 -105.91 -15.43
N THR A 887 -35.96 -105.42 -14.45
CA THR A 887 -36.41 -104.42 -13.47
C THR A 887 -35.71 -103.06 -13.67
N THR A 888 -36.48 -101.98 -13.64
CA THR A 888 -35.96 -100.60 -13.66
C THR A 888 -35.45 -100.16 -12.29
N TYR A 889 -34.22 -99.65 -12.24
CA TYR A 889 -33.64 -99.03 -11.05
C TYR A 889 -33.36 -97.56 -11.28
N THR A 890 -33.64 -96.72 -10.28
CA THR A 890 -33.32 -95.29 -10.31
C THR A 890 -32.05 -95.01 -9.52
N PHE A 891 -31.13 -94.29 -10.14
CA PHE A 891 -29.87 -93.83 -9.56
C PHE A 891 -29.80 -92.32 -9.59
N ARG A 892 -29.01 -91.74 -8.68
CA ARG A 892 -28.58 -90.35 -8.75
C ARG A 892 -27.11 -90.22 -8.44
N ILE A 893 -26.47 -89.22 -9.04
CA ILE A 893 -25.05 -88.93 -8.85
C ILE A 893 -24.86 -87.45 -8.54
N ALA A 894 -24.00 -87.14 -7.57
CA ALA A 894 -23.49 -85.80 -7.33
C ALA A 894 -21.97 -85.81 -7.44
N ALA A 895 -21.41 -84.77 -8.04
CA ALA A 895 -19.99 -84.49 -7.93
C ALA A 895 -19.75 -83.78 -6.60
N TYR A 896 -18.63 -84.03 -5.94
CA TYR A 896 -18.24 -83.27 -4.76
C TYR A 896 -16.82 -82.73 -4.89
N LYS A 897 -16.56 -81.65 -4.17
CA LYS A 897 -15.22 -81.10 -3.97
C LYS A 897 -14.92 -81.03 -2.49
N THR A 898 -13.80 -81.62 -2.11
CA THR A 898 -13.23 -81.48 -0.77
C THR A 898 -12.09 -80.47 -0.84
N ALA A 899 -12.23 -79.35 -0.14
CA ALA A 899 -11.19 -78.33 -0.02
C ALA A 899 -11.12 -77.84 1.44
N GLY A 900 -9.92 -77.79 2.02
CA GLY A 900 -9.73 -77.33 3.40
C GLY A 900 -10.51 -78.11 4.45
N GLY A 901 -10.76 -79.42 4.23
CA GLY A 901 -11.52 -80.27 5.14
C GLY A 901 -13.06 -80.18 5.01
N VAL A 902 -13.57 -79.33 4.12
CA VAL A 902 -15.02 -79.20 3.86
C VAL A 902 -15.37 -79.88 2.54
N THR A 903 -16.39 -80.73 2.53
CA THR A 903 -16.91 -81.40 1.33
C THR A 903 -18.23 -80.77 0.89
N GLU A 904 -18.25 -80.27 -0.34
CA GLU A 904 -19.43 -79.63 -0.94
C GLU A 904 -19.88 -80.35 -2.20
N TYR A 905 -21.19 -80.51 -2.37
CA TYR A 905 -21.79 -81.29 -3.44
C TYR A 905 -22.41 -80.39 -4.51
N SER A 906 -22.33 -80.83 -5.76
CA SER A 906 -23.15 -80.30 -6.84
C SER A 906 -24.61 -80.78 -6.73
N GLY A 907 -25.47 -80.31 -7.63
CA GLY A 907 -26.81 -80.86 -7.76
C GLY A 907 -26.76 -82.32 -8.26
N TYR A 908 -27.79 -83.08 -7.90
CA TYR A 908 -27.91 -84.48 -8.32
C TYR A 908 -28.40 -84.61 -9.76
N THR A 909 -27.68 -85.39 -10.57
CA THR A 909 -28.14 -85.88 -11.88
C THR A 909 -28.77 -87.26 -11.69
N ARG A 910 -29.96 -87.52 -12.25
CA ARG A 910 -30.69 -88.79 -12.09
C ARG A 910 -30.64 -89.64 -13.36
N LEU A 911 -30.71 -90.96 -13.19
CA LEU A 911 -30.77 -91.95 -14.26
C LEU A 911 -31.72 -93.08 -13.86
N ALA A 912 -32.64 -93.47 -14.75
CA ALA A 912 -33.36 -94.73 -14.65
C ALA A 912 -32.71 -95.73 -15.62
N ALA A 913 -32.47 -96.97 -15.18
CA ALA A 913 -31.80 -97.98 -15.98
C ALA A 913 -32.36 -99.39 -15.71
N ASP A 914 -32.61 -100.14 -16.77
CA ASP A 914 -33.21 -101.47 -16.74
C ASP A 914 -32.15 -102.58 -16.82
N THR A 915 -32.28 -103.63 -16.02
CA THR A 915 -31.53 -104.90 -16.23
C THR A 915 -32.08 -105.65 -17.45
N GLU A 916 -31.24 -106.51 -18.04
CA GLU A 916 -31.63 -107.37 -19.18
C GLU A 916 -32.64 -108.46 -18.80
#